data_AF-A0A0V1N074-F1
#
_entry.id   AF-A0A0V1N074-F1
#
_cell.length_a   1.000
_cell.length_b   1.000
_cell.length_c   1.000
_cell.angle_alpha   90.00
_cell.angle_beta   90.00
_cell.angle_gamma   90.00
#
_symmetry.space_group_name_H-M   'P 1'
#
loop_
_entity.id
_entity.type
_entity.pdbx_description
1 polymer ?
#
loop_
_entity_poly.entity_id
_entity_poly.type
_entity_poly.pdbx_seq_one_letter_code
_entity_poly.pdbx_strand_id
1 'polypeptide(L)'
;MDEQLGSGDAGSWLSLVDWFVLGFGLLVALAYFWQNKFESRRSQICVSFKPIIPAQTSNGTLDTHSFVAKMKAAGKNMVVFYGSQTGTAEDLAFRLAKDAVRYGMKAIALDPEEYDPVFGLGNKTYEHFNAMGKYTDKQLAKMGATRLCQLGIGDDDGKHFNITNVGEDVSIREYELSIIEDCDKKGIFCGEVSRLGAYRNQKAYEAGDHLAVYPENDGELVEQFGKLFDVDLDTVFTLTNVDPLTYYVDISTPPKTNVVKELSQYCSDENEKNFLLSMVTMEEKSRRKYSEWVIHDHRTLLDILTELPSCRPPLDLVLELLPRLQPRFYSISSSPKVDPSLVSITVIVLKYTTPIGRPGKGVATNYLASKIAVENKPHPQVPIYIRRSQFRLPHSPSTPVVMIGPGTGIAPFRGFIQERAMLKQTGREVGPMILYFGCRKRKEDYLYGQELEAWLKDGTLSELHVAFSRDQPRKVYVQHLMLERKQSIWSLLQNGAFFYVCGDARNMARDVHSALMQIIAEEGDMNADEAAAYFKQLESQKRYQADVWSTIEARSKLISIIRDMRLNRRTSVSGRLVVLIPYDKAHVARYHQWMQCDILRTQTGSEKLSLEDEYKMQQSWQDDDDKLTFIVVAKQLWQESRFDDLGAMVGDVNLFFTPACPNRAEEPFAEVEVMIAEPAWRGRGLGKEAVKMLLVYAFQHLHIERFVAKIRLDNEPSLALFQSLQFKQFCRVDVFQELHMELILHPDMVNAWKQDTNYAELGYPCAQINDQMKLDDYEFLLENNLALDPIGKTVRQSLLAELGPRLKHNSSRAKIRSLLSLPWTVLLQQPDCSDEVTVYDYLLEHFGDDIQNTTIWDRYYLSMSSCRMYNSETVVDQLLNLLVTMPIQDVKNMEAGTQLKLLITFQNNYSALFKPMRQNRDEETNPNHFYFSDFERHNAEIAAYHLDRILKFYKAIPTVGRRINVTADIEFNSKLSPGLNDTFFLSPAKNKCFYGKCLYYCDFLHPICGNPDMIEGSMQIFLPDEEMIPTDYVRSPFRRTYSRNKQLAEWQYNKNFCNEKVVRLKPYNNGTRLLEMIDAYIFDFLIGNQDRHHFEFFNLTNNGHLGFIMNLDNGRGFGDSKKDDFDILAPLVQCCMIRPTTLKRLLDYYFGPVSLSTALNRSMASDPLAPVLADKHLLAIDRRLEAVLLQVSKCINDKEGHFDQVVRTTYSNDLPTIAAETVLVDIQS
;
A
#
# COMPACT_ATOMS: atom_id res chain seq x y z
N MET A 1 47.86 -38.22 -91.98
CA MET A 1 46.90 -37.21 -92.48
C MET A 1 46.19 -36.65 -91.26
N ASP A 2 46.83 -35.82 -90.44
CA ASP A 2 47.44 -34.50 -90.75
C ASP A 2 46.33 -33.49 -91.11
N GLU A 3 46.24 -32.28 -90.52
CA GLU A 3 47.05 -31.68 -89.45
C GLU A 3 46.35 -30.43 -88.83
N GLN A 4 46.89 -29.95 -87.70
CA GLN A 4 46.99 -28.55 -87.23
C GLN A 4 45.79 -27.54 -87.21
N LEU A 5 45.68 -26.90 -86.04
CA LEU A 5 45.45 -25.46 -85.76
C LEU A 5 44.11 -24.76 -86.13
N GLY A 6 43.58 -24.01 -85.15
CA GLY A 6 42.50 -23.03 -85.31
C GLY A 6 41.90 -22.62 -83.96
N SER A 7 42.25 -21.43 -83.44
CA SER A 7 41.89 -20.99 -82.08
C SER A 7 40.68 -20.05 -82.02
N GLY A 8 39.79 -20.26 -81.05
CA GLY A 8 38.95 -19.19 -80.48
C GLY A 8 37.44 -19.40 -80.51
N ASP A 9 36.88 -20.06 -79.49
CA ASP A 9 35.92 -19.42 -78.57
C ASP A 9 35.53 -20.38 -77.41
N ALA A 10 35.35 -19.84 -76.21
CA ALA A 10 35.04 -20.61 -75.00
C ALA A 10 33.51 -20.82 -74.81
N GLY A 11 32.88 -21.52 -75.75
CA GLY A 11 31.42 -21.67 -75.81
C GLY A 11 30.80 -22.65 -74.80
N SER A 12 29.93 -22.14 -73.93
CA SER A 12 28.71 -22.78 -73.38
C SER A 12 28.76 -24.28 -73.00
N TRP A 13 29.09 -24.58 -71.73
CA TRP A 13 29.01 -25.93 -71.12
C TRP A 13 27.59 -26.39 -70.72
N LEU A 14 26.55 -26.02 -71.47
CA LEU A 14 25.15 -26.42 -71.21
C LEU A 14 24.43 -26.76 -72.52
N SER A 15 23.87 -27.97 -72.62
CA SER A 15 23.09 -28.43 -73.76
C SER A 15 21.65 -27.89 -73.73
N LEU A 16 20.90 -28.05 -74.83
CA LEU A 16 19.47 -27.70 -74.88
C LEU A 16 18.62 -28.44 -73.83
N VAL A 17 19.04 -29.64 -73.40
CA VAL A 17 18.36 -30.38 -72.32
C VAL A 17 18.73 -29.78 -70.96
N ASP A 18 19.98 -29.40 -70.74
CA ASP A 18 20.40 -28.73 -69.50
C ASP A 18 19.72 -27.35 -69.38
N TRP A 19 19.56 -26.61 -70.47
CA TRP A 19 18.76 -25.38 -70.50
C TRP A 19 17.27 -25.63 -70.23
N PHE A 20 16.73 -26.79 -70.59
CA PHE A 20 15.37 -27.18 -70.21
C PHE A 20 15.25 -27.59 -68.74
N VAL A 21 16.23 -28.30 -68.18
CA VAL A 21 16.26 -28.71 -66.77
C VAL A 21 16.54 -27.51 -65.86
N LEU A 22 17.47 -26.63 -66.24
CA LEU A 22 17.71 -25.35 -65.55
C LEU A 22 16.54 -24.38 -65.76
N GLY A 23 15.92 -24.35 -66.94
CA GLY A 23 14.73 -23.53 -67.19
C GLY A 23 13.52 -24.00 -66.39
N PHE A 24 13.26 -25.31 -66.31
CA PHE A 24 12.21 -25.89 -65.47
C PHE A 24 12.53 -25.77 -63.98
N GLY A 25 13.78 -25.99 -63.58
CA GLY A 25 14.25 -25.76 -62.22
C GLY A 25 14.14 -24.29 -61.79
N LEU A 26 14.45 -23.36 -62.69
CA LEU A 26 14.24 -21.92 -62.48
C LEU A 26 12.76 -21.57 -62.45
N LEU A 27 11.91 -22.22 -63.26
CA LEU A 27 10.45 -22.03 -63.22
C LEU A 27 9.82 -22.59 -61.94
N VAL A 28 10.29 -23.74 -61.44
CA VAL A 28 9.86 -24.30 -60.14
C VAL A 28 10.38 -23.44 -58.99
N ALA A 29 11.64 -22.98 -59.05
CA ALA A 29 12.20 -22.05 -58.07
C ALA A 29 11.49 -20.70 -58.09
N LEU A 30 11.17 -20.15 -59.27
CA LEU A 30 10.40 -18.92 -59.44
C LEU A 30 8.95 -19.11 -59.01
N ALA A 31 8.32 -20.26 -59.24
CA ALA A 31 6.98 -20.57 -58.76
C ALA A 31 6.94 -20.67 -57.24
N TYR A 32 7.91 -21.35 -56.62
CA TYR A 32 8.10 -21.39 -55.17
C TYR A 32 8.37 -19.99 -54.59
N PHE A 33 9.20 -19.18 -55.26
CA PHE A 33 9.46 -17.80 -54.85
C PHE A 33 8.25 -16.88 -55.08
N TRP A 34 7.41 -17.13 -56.09
CA TRP A 34 6.15 -16.40 -56.31
C TRP A 34 5.09 -16.81 -55.31
N GLN A 35 4.99 -18.10 -54.96
CA GLN A 35 4.06 -18.62 -53.97
C GLN A 35 4.40 -18.02 -52.60
N ASN A 36 5.64 -18.12 -52.13
CA ASN A 36 6.10 -17.46 -50.90
C ASN A 36 5.93 -15.93 -50.96
N LYS A 37 6.05 -15.30 -52.14
CA LYS A 37 5.89 -13.84 -52.32
C LYS A 37 4.42 -13.38 -52.46
N PHE A 38 3.49 -14.29 -52.72
CA PHE A 38 2.04 -14.05 -52.67
C PHE A 38 1.43 -14.39 -51.30
N GLU A 39 1.95 -15.42 -50.61
CA GLU A 39 1.67 -15.63 -49.18
C GLU A 39 2.21 -14.45 -48.34
N SER A 40 3.37 -13.88 -48.71
CA SER A 40 3.86 -12.59 -48.20
C SER A 40 3.00 -11.37 -48.57
N ARG A 41 1.91 -11.50 -49.34
CA ARG A 41 1.09 -10.37 -49.83
C ARG A 41 -0.41 -10.68 -49.91
N ARG A 42 -1.02 -10.97 -48.77
CA ARG A 42 -2.43 -10.64 -48.51
C ARG A 42 -2.59 -9.76 -47.27
N SER A 43 -3.63 -8.94 -47.28
CA SER A 43 -4.23 -8.26 -46.11
C SER A 43 -3.32 -7.45 -45.15
N GLN A 44 -2.26 -6.77 -45.62
CA GLN A 44 -1.80 -5.56 -44.90
C GLN A 44 -2.73 -4.36 -45.18
N ILE A 45 -3.98 -4.48 -44.74
CA ILE A 45 -4.93 -3.37 -44.66
C ILE A 45 -4.58 -2.57 -43.41
N CYS A 46 -3.86 -1.46 -43.58
CA CYS A 46 -3.68 -0.49 -42.50
C CYS A 46 -5.03 0.18 -42.18
N VAL A 47 -5.70 -0.28 -41.12
CA VAL A 47 -6.84 0.44 -40.54
C VAL A 47 -6.33 1.72 -39.91
N SER A 48 -6.31 2.79 -40.71
CA SER A 48 -6.01 4.14 -40.23
C SER A 48 -7.20 4.65 -39.43
N PHE A 49 -7.07 4.63 -38.10
CA PHE A 49 -8.00 5.31 -37.20
C PHE A 49 -7.87 6.82 -37.38
N LYS A 50 -8.65 7.40 -38.31
CA LYS A 50 -8.99 8.82 -38.26
C LYS A 50 -10.03 9.02 -37.14
N PRO A 51 -9.75 9.81 -36.09
CA PRO A 51 -10.81 10.29 -35.23
C PRO A 51 -11.73 11.20 -36.07
N ILE A 52 -13.00 10.82 -36.21
CA ILE A 52 -14.02 11.74 -36.73
C ILE A 52 -14.30 12.76 -35.63
N ILE A 53 -13.98 14.01 -35.90
CA ILE A 53 -14.13 15.15 -34.99
C ILE A 53 -15.63 15.43 -34.77
N PRO A 54 -16.18 15.29 -33.53
CA PRO A 54 -17.31 16.10 -33.11
C PRO A 54 -16.85 17.56 -33.01
N ALA A 55 -17.66 18.52 -33.44
CA ALA A 55 -17.22 19.90 -33.64
C ALA A 55 -16.51 20.55 -32.42
N GLN A 56 -15.56 21.44 -32.70
CA GLN A 56 -14.66 22.06 -31.73
C GLN A 56 -15.37 22.80 -30.57
N THR A 57 -14.95 22.53 -29.33
CA THR A 57 -14.92 23.54 -28.25
C THR A 57 -13.77 23.27 -27.29
N SER A 58 -12.80 24.20 -27.24
CA SER A 58 -11.74 24.42 -26.22
C SER A 58 -10.77 23.27 -25.88
N ASN A 59 -9.45 23.57 -25.92
CA ASN A 59 -8.36 22.61 -25.69
C ASN A 59 -7.93 22.51 -24.21
N GLY A 60 -7.39 21.35 -23.84
CA GLY A 60 -6.54 21.13 -22.67
C GLY A 60 -5.87 19.76 -22.74
N THR A 61 -4.56 19.67 -22.53
CA THR A 61 -3.79 18.42 -22.64
C THR A 61 -3.97 17.52 -21.42
N LEU A 62 -4.15 16.21 -21.64
CA LEU A 62 -4.45 15.23 -20.58
C LEU A 62 -3.27 14.29 -20.27
N ASP A 63 -3.06 14.04 -18.99
CA ASP A 63 -1.96 13.25 -18.42
C ASP A 63 -2.25 11.73 -18.47
N THR A 64 -1.39 10.92 -19.07
CA THR A 64 -1.71 9.51 -19.41
C THR A 64 -1.65 8.54 -18.23
N HIS A 65 -1.02 8.92 -17.10
CA HIS A 65 -0.98 8.11 -15.88
C HIS A 65 -1.97 8.54 -14.79
N SER A 66 -2.72 9.63 -14.98
CA SER A 66 -3.78 10.01 -14.04
C SER A 66 -5.08 9.29 -14.36
N PHE A 67 -5.63 8.51 -13.41
CA PHE A 67 -6.97 7.92 -13.58
C PHE A 67 -8.04 9.01 -13.78
N VAL A 68 -7.87 10.20 -13.19
CA VAL A 68 -8.77 11.36 -13.38
C VAL A 68 -8.70 11.87 -14.82
N ALA A 69 -7.54 11.78 -15.47
CA ALA A 69 -7.40 12.12 -16.88
C ALA A 69 -7.91 11.01 -17.81
N LYS A 70 -7.68 9.73 -17.48
CA LYS A 70 -8.33 8.56 -18.14
C LYS A 70 -9.86 8.68 -18.09
N MET A 71 -10.41 9.11 -16.94
CA MET A 71 -11.82 9.46 -16.76
C MET A 71 -12.24 10.64 -17.65
N LYS A 72 -11.58 11.81 -17.55
CA LYS A 72 -11.92 13.01 -18.36
C LYS A 72 -11.89 12.71 -19.87
N ALA A 73 -10.87 12.01 -20.36
CA ALA A 73 -10.73 11.61 -21.76
C ALA A 73 -11.86 10.67 -22.22
N ALA A 74 -12.22 9.68 -21.39
CA ALA A 74 -13.34 8.77 -21.65
C ALA A 74 -14.73 9.36 -21.26
N GLY A 75 -14.81 10.67 -20.94
CA GLY A 75 -16.05 11.35 -20.55
C GLY A 75 -16.70 10.80 -19.28
N LYS A 76 -15.93 10.18 -18.38
CA LYS A 76 -16.37 9.55 -17.13
C LYS A 76 -16.31 10.54 -15.95
N ASN A 77 -17.26 10.46 -15.03
CA ASN A 77 -17.34 11.27 -13.82
C ASN A 77 -17.35 10.45 -12.51
N MET A 78 -17.24 9.11 -12.59
CA MET A 78 -17.10 8.21 -11.45
C MET A 78 -16.03 7.13 -11.73
N VAL A 79 -15.37 6.63 -10.69
CA VAL A 79 -14.39 5.52 -10.75
C VAL A 79 -14.62 4.56 -9.59
N VAL A 80 -14.35 3.27 -9.80
CA VAL A 80 -14.43 2.23 -8.77
C VAL A 80 -13.15 1.40 -8.77
N PHE A 81 -12.40 1.45 -7.66
CA PHE A 81 -11.16 0.70 -7.51
C PHE A 81 -11.38 -0.63 -6.79
N TYR A 82 -10.64 -1.68 -7.17
CA TYR A 82 -10.70 -3.00 -6.55
C TYR A 82 -9.35 -3.47 -6.01
N GLY A 83 -9.28 -3.96 -4.77
CA GLY A 83 -8.13 -4.74 -4.30
C GLY A 83 -8.52 -6.21 -4.18
N SER A 84 -7.90 -7.10 -4.96
CA SER A 84 -8.28 -8.52 -4.97
C SER A 84 -7.10 -9.49 -5.07
N GLN A 85 -7.19 -10.60 -4.32
CA GLN A 85 -6.31 -11.78 -4.49
C GLN A 85 -7.01 -12.94 -5.22
N THR A 86 -8.33 -12.83 -5.44
CA THR A 86 -9.19 -13.91 -5.96
C THR A 86 -10.35 -13.41 -6.84
N GLY A 87 -10.26 -12.19 -7.40
CA GLY A 87 -11.27 -11.60 -8.30
C GLY A 87 -12.62 -11.22 -7.69
N THR A 88 -12.88 -11.49 -6.40
CA THR A 88 -14.17 -11.16 -5.75
C THR A 88 -14.44 -9.66 -5.69
N ALA A 89 -13.41 -8.82 -5.54
CA ALA A 89 -13.51 -7.36 -5.49
C ALA A 89 -13.58 -6.71 -6.88
N GLU A 90 -12.89 -7.32 -7.84
CA GLU A 90 -12.80 -6.93 -9.25
C GLU A 90 -14.19 -6.86 -9.88
N ASP A 91 -14.92 -7.99 -9.92
CA ASP A 91 -16.32 -8.02 -10.43
C ASP A 91 -17.24 -7.05 -9.68
N LEU A 92 -17.07 -6.84 -8.37
CA LEU A 92 -17.89 -5.88 -7.64
C LEU A 92 -17.67 -4.43 -8.12
N ALA A 93 -16.43 -4.07 -8.47
CA ALA A 93 -16.12 -2.75 -9.00
C ALA A 93 -16.66 -2.55 -10.44
N PHE A 94 -16.51 -3.55 -11.32
CA PHE A 94 -17.10 -3.51 -12.67
C PHE A 94 -18.63 -3.38 -12.63
N ARG A 95 -19.30 -4.13 -11.76
CA ARG A 95 -20.76 -4.00 -11.54
C ARG A 95 -21.17 -2.59 -11.13
N LEU A 96 -20.49 -2.00 -10.15
CA LEU A 96 -20.76 -0.64 -9.70
C LEU A 96 -20.51 0.41 -10.78
N ALA A 97 -19.52 0.19 -11.64
CA ALA A 97 -19.30 1.04 -12.80
C ALA A 97 -20.41 0.91 -13.86
N LYS A 98 -20.97 -0.29 -14.06
CA LYS A 98 -22.11 -0.52 -14.97
C LYS A 98 -23.40 0.13 -14.46
N ASP A 99 -23.76 -0.10 -13.20
CA ASP A 99 -25.03 0.40 -12.63
C ASP A 99 -25.06 1.94 -12.52
N ALA A 100 -23.92 2.60 -12.31
CA ALA A 100 -23.80 4.05 -12.30
C ALA A 100 -24.38 4.73 -13.56
N VAL A 101 -24.24 4.08 -14.73
CA VAL A 101 -24.71 4.61 -16.03
C VAL A 101 -26.22 4.85 -16.04
N ARG A 102 -26.99 4.04 -15.31
CA ARG A 102 -28.46 4.19 -15.20
C ARG A 102 -28.88 5.42 -14.39
N TYR A 103 -27.99 5.98 -13.57
CA TYR A 103 -28.16 7.22 -12.84
C TYR A 103 -27.66 8.46 -13.60
N GLY A 104 -27.27 8.31 -14.87
CA GLY A 104 -26.62 9.35 -15.65
C GLY A 104 -25.14 9.57 -15.28
N MET A 105 -24.56 8.74 -14.41
CA MET A 105 -23.15 8.81 -14.02
C MET A 105 -22.32 7.88 -14.91
N LYS A 106 -21.38 8.43 -15.66
CA LYS A 106 -20.50 7.66 -16.54
C LYS A 106 -19.31 7.16 -15.73
N ALA A 107 -19.26 5.86 -15.41
CA ALA A 107 -18.20 5.31 -14.57
C ALA A 107 -17.18 4.40 -15.31
N ILE A 108 -16.11 4.04 -14.61
CA ILE A 108 -15.06 3.09 -15.02
C ILE A 108 -14.56 2.31 -13.80
N ALA A 109 -14.18 1.04 -13.96
CA ALA A 109 -13.48 0.25 -12.93
C ALA A 109 -11.98 0.15 -13.25
N LEU A 110 -11.12 0.17 -12.24
CA LEU A 110 -9.65 0.17 -12.40
C LEU A 110 -8.96 -0.59 -11.26
N ASP A 111 -7.82 -1.22 -11.55
CA ASP A 111 -6.94 -1.77 -10.52
C ASP A 111 -6.04 -0.65 -9.94
N PRO A 112 -6.02 -0.43 -8.61
CA PRO A 112 -5.12 0.50 -7.95
C PRO A 112 -3.65 0.03 -7.86
N GLU A 113 -3.29 -1.17 -8.31
CA GLU A 113 -1.89 -1.58 -8.54
C GLU A 113 -1.37 -1.08 -9.91
N GLU A 114 -2.25 -0.71 -10.85
CA GLU A 114 -1.89 0.08 -12.04
C GLU A 114 -1.78 1.59 -11.73
N TYR A 115 -2.48 2.06 -10.69
CA TYR A 115 -2.60 3.47 -10.30
C TYR A 115 -2.76 3.62 -8.76
N ASP A 116 -1.65 3.74 -8.03
CA ASP A 116 -1.57 3.76 -6.55
C ASP A 116 -2.63 4.69 -5.85
N PRO A 117 -3.10 4.38 -4.62
CA PRO A 117 -3.55 3.08 -4.07
C PRO A 117 -4.85 3.20 -3.19
N VAL A 118 -5.54 2.21 -2.58
CA VAL A 118 -5.89 0.78 -2.78
C VAL A 118 -7.14 0.53 -1.87
N PHE A 119 -8.14 -0.27 -2.28
CA PHE A 119 -9.32 -0.66 -1.46
C PHE A 119 -9.26 -2.13 -0.98
N GLY A 120 -10.08 -2.56 0.00
CA GLY A 120 -9.95 -3.90 0.60
C GLY A 120 -11.21 -4.54 1.18
N LEU A 121 -11.12 -5.86 1.38
CA LEU A 121 -12.15 -6.77 1.92
C LEU A 121 -11.54 -7.74 2.95
N GLY A 122 -12.34 -8.57 3.62
CA GLY A 122 -11.84 -9.61 4.54
C GLY A 122 -12.90 -10.54 5.14
N ASN A 123 -12.45 -11.51 5.94
CA ASN A 123 -13.24 -12.64 6.45
C ASN A 123 -13.07 -12.76 7.98
N LYS A 124 -14.16 -13.01 8.74
CA LYS A 124 -14.16 -13.09 10.21
C LYS A 124 -13.42 -14.29 10.79
N THR A 125 -13.14 -15.34 10.00
CA THR A 125 -12.35 -16.49 10.45
C THR A 125 -10.85 -16.20 10.58
N TYR A 126 -10.42 -14.96 10.29
CA TYR A 126 -9.06 -14.48 10.49
C TYR A 126 -9.06 -13.35 11.52
N GLU A 127 -8.02 -13.35 12.36
CA GLU A 127 -7.78 -12.43 13.48
C GLU A 127 -7.89 -10.93 13.14
N HIS A 128 -7.69 -10.56 11.88
CA HIS A 128 -7.67 -9.17 11.41
C HIS A 128 -8.85 -8.87 10.45
N PHE A 129 -10.08 -9.15 10.91
CA PHE A 129 -11.30 -9.06 10.09
C PHE A 129 -11.46 -7.72 9.35
N ASN A 130 -11.53 -7.78 8.02
CA ASN A 130 -11.74 -6.63 7.12
C ASN A 130 -10.71 -5.50 7.30
N ALA A 131 -9.50 -5.81 7.78
CA ALA A 131 -8.49 -4.82 8.13
C ALA A 131 -8.20 -3.83 6.99
N MET A 132 -8.03 -4.30 5.75
CA MET A 132 -7.72 -3.39 4.64
C MET A 132 -8.91 -2.51 4.24
N GLY A 133 -10.15 -3.02 4.23
CA GLY A 133 -11.33 -2.19 3.95
C GLY A 133 -11.58 -1.13 5.03
N LYS A 134 -11.46 -1.52 6.31
CA LYS A 134 -11.51 -0.60 7.46
C LYS A 134 -10.37 0.41 7.44
N TYR A 135 -9.17 0.00 7.04
CA TYR A 135 -8.01 0.88 6.90
C TYR A 135 -8.25 1.89 5.78
N THR A 136 -8.56 1.45 4.56
CA THR A 136 -8.82 2.35 3.42
C THR A 136 -9.90 3.37 3.73
N ASP A 137 -11.07 2.96 4.22
CA ASP A 137 -12.15 3.88 4.56
C ASP A 137 -11.77 4.88 5.67
N LYS A 138 -10.99 4.42 6.67
CA LYS A 138 -10.46 5.28 7.74
C LYS A 138 -9.39 6.25 7.23
N GLN A 139 -8.56 5.86 6.25
CA GLN A 139 -7.58 6.77 5.64
C GLN A 139 -8.24 7.75 4.66
N LEU A 140 -9.14 7.30 3.77
CA LEU A 140 -9.86 8.18 2.84
C LEU A 140 -10.67 9.25 3.61
N ALA A 141 -11.37 8.86 4.68
CA ALA A 141 -12.07 9.82 5.54
C ALA A 141 -11.12 10.79 6.28
N LYS A 142 -9.93 10.32 6.70
CA LYS A 142 -8.86 11.18 7.24
C LYS A 142 -8.26 12.13 6.19
N MET A 143 -8.19 11.69 4.94
CA MET A 143 -7.70 12.46 3.78
C MET A 143 -8.77 13.43 3.24
N GLY A 144 -9.90 13.61 3.95
CA GLY A 144 -10.95 14.57 3.60
C GLY A 144 -11.92 14.10 2.52
N ALA A 145 -11.84 12.84 2.06
CA ALA A 145 -12.82 12.31 1.12
C ALA A 145 -14.19 12.16 1.80
N THR A 146 -15.19 12.89 1.31
CA THR A 146 -16.54 12.85 1.88
C THR A 146 -17.19 11.49 1.56
N ARG A 147 -17.47 10.70 2.60
CA ARG A 147 -18.09 9.38 2.45
C ARG A 147 -19.54 9.50 1.95
N LEU A 148 -19.75 9.26 0.66
CA LEU A 148 -21.06 9.33 0.00
C LEU A 148 -22.01 8.16 0.37
N CYS A 149 -21.47 7.00 0.73
CA CYS A 149 -22.24 5.82 1.16
C CYS A 149 -21.53 5.10 2.31
N GLN A 150 -22.29 4.45 3.21
CA GLN A 150 -21.71 3.77 4.38
C GLN A 150 -20.75 2.64 3.94
N LEU A 151 -19.61 2.47 4.64
CA LEU A 151 -18.66 1.39 4.36
C LEU A 151 -19.36 0.02 4.32
N GLY A 152 -19.33 -0.61 3.15
CA GLY A 152 -19.75 -1.98 2.95
C GLY A 152 -18.74 -2.95 3.58
N ILE A 153 -18.96 -3.35 4.83
CA ILE A 153 -18.18 -4.41 5.48
C ILE A 153 -18.65 -5.77 4.92
N GLY A 154 -18.17 -6.10 3.71
CA GLY A 154 -18.40 -7.39 3.07
C GLY A 154 -17.67 -8.48 3.84
N ASP A 155 -18.43 -9.34 4.53
CA ASP A 155 -17.91 -10.38 5.41
C ASP A 155 -17.85 -11.71 4.68
N ASP A 156 -16.66 -12.29 4.43
CA ASP A 156 -16.63 -13.61 3.78
C ASP A 156 -16.97 -14.81 4.69
N ASP A 157 -17.56 -14.57 5.88
CA ASP A 157 -18.40 -15.54 6.60
C ASP A 157 -19.90 -15.14 6.69
N GLY A 158 -20.36 -14.13 5.91
CA GLY A 158 -21.77 -13.71 5.82
C GLY A 158 -22.23 -13.27 4.42
N LYS A 159 -23.48 -13.56 4.01
CA LYS A 159 -23.98 -13.24 2.65
C LYS A 159 -24.47 -11.78 2.49
N HIS A 160 -23.70 -10.78 2.94
CA HIS A 160 -24.11 -9.37 2.90
C HIS A 160 -23.03 -8.43 2.35
N PHE A 161 -23.29 -7.90 1.15
CA PHE A 161 -22.71 -6.65 0.66
C PHE A 161 -23.84 -5.61 0.72
N ASN A 162 -23.71 -4.59 1.59
CA ASN A 162 -24.75 -3.56 1.77
C ASN A 162 -24.69 -2.52 0.65
N ILE A 163 -25.24 -2.87 -0.52
CA ILE A 163 -25.47 -1.94 -1.63
C ILE A 163 -26.92 -2.15 -2.09
N THR A 164 -27.72 -1.09 -2.08
CA THR A 164 -29.14 -1.14 -2.44
C THR A 164 -29.31 -1.11 -3.96
N ASN A 165 -29.68 -2.23 -4.57
CA ASN A 165 -30.09 -2.25 -5.97
C ASN A 165 -31.34 -1.37 -6.16
N VAL A 166 -31.18 -0.28 -6.91
CA VAL A 166 -32.25 0.58 -7.43
C VAL A 166 -31.85 0.93 -8.88
N GLY A 167 -32.83 1.14 -9.77
CA GLY A 167 -32.58 1.44 -11.19
C GLY A 167 -32.18 0.21 -12.03
N GLU A 168 -33.17 -0.50 -12.58
CA GLU A 168 -32.95 -1.86 -13.11
C GLU A 168 -33.16 -2.06 -14.63
N ASP A 169 -33.59 -1.05 -15.39
CA ASP A 169 -34.26 -1.24 -16.71
C ASP A 169 -33.41 -1.04 -18.00
N VAL A 170 -32.07 -1.00 -17.94
CA VAL A 170 -31.23 -0.89 -19.17
C VAL A 170 -30.03 -1.83 -19.12
N SER A 171 -29.85 -2.64 -20.17
CA SER A 171 -28.62 -3.38 -20.43
C SER A 171 -27.81 -2.76 -21.57
N ILE A 172 -26.50 -2.81 -21.43
CA ILE A 172 -25.49 -2.30 -22.36
C ILE A 172 -24.34 -3.30 -22.33
N ARG A 173 -23.78 -3.64 -23.50
CA ARG A 173 -22.60 -4.51 -23.65
C ARG A 173 -21.31 -3.72 -23.36
N GLU A 174 -20.33 -4.38 -22.75
CA GLU A 174 -19.01 -3.77 -22.50
C GLU A 174 -17.97 -4.11 -23.59
N TYR A 175 -18.10 -5.26 -24.26
CA TYR A 175 -17.14 -5.74 -25.26
C TYR A 175 -17.78 -5.95 -26.64
N GLU A 176 -16.97 -5.79 -27.68
CA GLU A 176 -17.31 -6.13 -29.08
C GLU A 176 -16.62 -7.44 -29.47
N LEU A 177 -17.34 -8.32 -30.18
CA LEU A 177 -16.83 -9.59 -30.67
C LEU A 177 -16.25 -9.44 -32.08
N SER A 178 -14.96 -9.79 -32.23
CA SER A 178 -14.31 -9.90 -33.54
C SER A 178 -13.85 -11.34 -33.79
N ILE A 179 -14.21 -11.90 -34.95
CA ILE A 179 -13.80 -13.25 -35.38
C ILE A 179 -12.60 -13.11 -36.31
N ILE A 180 -11.57 -13.95 -36.14
CA ILE A 180 -10.32 -13.86 -36.91
C ILE A 180 -10.21 -15.08 -37.83
N GLU A 181 -10.58 -14.88 -39.11
CA GLU A 181 -10.65 -15.95 -40.11
C GLU A 181 -9.26 -16.44 -40.58
N ASP A 182 -8.28 -15.54 -40.72
CA ASP A 182 -6.89 -15.85 -41.11
C ASP A 182 -5.93 -15.64 -39.91
N CYS A 183 -5.68 -16.68 -39.12
CA CYS A 183 -4.73 -16.63 -37.98
C CYS A 183 -3.72 -17.79 -38.02
N ASP A 184 -2.41 -17.49 -38.12
CA ASP A 184 -1.36 -18.51 -38.04
C ASP A 184 -1.24 -19.04 -36.60
N LYS A 185 -1.67 -20.28 -36.38
CA LYS A 185 -1.62 -20.95 -35.08
C LYS A 185 -0.17 -21.19 -34.57
N LYS A 186 0.88 -20.95 -35.38
CA LYS A 186 2.30 -20.98 -34.96
C LYS A 186 2.80 -19.61 -34.48
N GLY A 187 2.43 -19.23 -33.25
CA GLY A 187 2.98 -18.04 -32.60
C GLY A 187 2.03 -17.36 -31.64
N ILE A 188 0.74 -17.73 -31.66
CA ILE A 188 -0.27 -17.28 -30.71
C ILE A 188 0.18 -17.67 -29.30
N PHE A 189 0.51 -16.68 -28.47
CA PHE A 189 0.82 -16.90 -27.07
C PHE A 189 -0.49 -16.89 -26.26
N CYS A 190 -1.05 -18.07 -26.00
CA CYS A 190 -2.26 -18.26 -25.21
C CYS A 190 -2.00 -18.06 -23.70
N GLY A 191 -1.43 -16.91 -23.32
CA GLY A 191 -1.08 -16.57 -21.95
C GLY A 191 -1.14 -15.06 -21.70
N GLU A 192 -1.61 -14.67 -20.52
CA GLU A 192 -1.62 -13.27 -20.07
C GLU A 192 -0.18 -12.75 -19.93
N VAL A 193 0.16 -11.65 -20.62
CA VAL A 193 1.54 -11.20 -20.84
C VAL A 193 2.32 -10.97 -19.53
N SER A 194 1.65 -10.47 -18.49
CA SER A 194 2.20 -10.29 -17.14
C SER A 194 2.75 -11.58 -16.51
N ARG A 195 2.16 -12.75 -16.83
CA ARG A 195 2.53 -14.04 -16.23
C ARG A 195 3.85 -14.60 -16.76
N LEU A 196 4.36 -14.12 -17.91
CA LEU A 196 5.64 -14.56 -18.48
C LEU A 196 6.84 -14.36 -17.53
N GLY A 197 6.82 -13.31 -16.70
CA GLY A 197 7.88 -13.04 -15.74
C GLY A 197 8.03 -14.12 -14.66
N ALA A 198 6.90 -14.67 -14.17
CA ALA A 198 6.88 -15.67 -13.11
C ALA A 198 7.44 -17.03 -13.57
N TYR A 199 7.16 -17.43 -14.82
CA TYR A 199 7.68 -18.67 -15.39
C TYR A 199 9.16 -18.60 -15.75
N ARG A 200 9.69 -17.41 -16.09
CA ARG A 200 11.11 -17.20 -16.40
C ARG A 200 12.01 -17.12 -15.16
N ASN A 201 11.52 -16.50 -14.08
CA ASN A 201 12.30 -16.24 -12.86
C ASN A 201 11.69 -16.95 -11.64
N GLN A 202 11.80 -18.28 -11.58
CA GLN A 202 11.38 -19.04 -10.40
C GLN A 202 12.25 -18.71 -9.18
N LYS A 203 11.61 -18.40 -8.05
CA LYS A 203 12.27 -18.08 -6.78
C LYS A 203 12.52 -19.38 -5.99
N ALA A 204 13.70 -19.52 -5.39
CA ALA A 204 13.96 -20.61 -4.46
C ALA A 204 13.02 -20.54 -3.23
N TYR A 205 12.43 -21.69 -2.88
CA TYR A 205 11.56 -21.91 -1.72
C TYR A 205 12.35 -22.36 -0.50
N GLU A 206 11.72 -22.26 0.67
CA GLU A 206 12.15 -22.93 1.90
C GLU A 206 10.96 -23.72 2.50
N ALA A 207 11.23 -24.61 3.46
CA ALA A 207 10.16 -25.32 4.14
C ALA A 207 9.22 -24.32 4.85
N GLY A 208 7.91 -24.48 4.66
CA GLY A 208 6.88 -23.54 5.16
C GLY A 208 6.44 -22.46 4.16
N ASP A 209 7.01 -22.40 2.94
CA ASP A 209 6.47 -21.60 1.84
C ASP A 209 5.22 -22.22 1.20
N HIS A 210 4.51 -21.43 0.37
CA HIS A 210 3.31 -21.85 -0.35
C HIS A 210 3.59 -22.00 -1.86
N LEU A 211 3.08 -23.08 -2.45
CA LEU A 211 3.02 -23.28 -3.89
C LEU A 211 1.67 -22.81 -4.42
N ALA A 212 1.68 -21.92 -5.40
CA ALA A 212 0.49 -21.52 -6.15
C ALA A 212 0.41 -22.33 -7.46
N VAL A 213 -0.77 -22.86 -7.75
CA VAL A 213 -1.08 -23.66 -8.94
C VAL A 213 -2.16 -22.94 -9.77
N TYR A 214 -1.92 -22.72 -11.06
CA TYR A 214 -2.96 -22.33 -12.01
C TYR A 214 -3.62 -23.60 -12.57
N PRO A 215 -4.95 -23.79 -12.41
CA PRO A 215 -5.63 -24.99 -12.90
C PRO A 215 -6.29 -24.79 -14.28
N GLU A 216 -6.54 -25.89 -14.97
CA GLU A 216 -7.49 -25.95 -16.09
C GLU A 216 -8.91 -26.27 -15.56
N ASN A 217 -9.95 -25.80 -16.27
CA ASN A 217 -11.33 -26.24 -16.05
C ASN A 217 -11.51 -27.72 -16.48
N ASP A 218 -12.60 -28.36 -16.05
CA ASP A 218 -12.91 -29.74 -16.46
C ASP A 218 -13.37 -29.78 -17.93
N GLY A 219 -12.69 -30.56 -18.77
CA GLY A 219 -12.99 -30.68 -20.20
C GLY A 219 -14.42 -31.16 -20.48
N GLU A 220 -14.95 -32.07 -19.65
CA GLU A 220 -16.34 -32.54 -19.77
C GLU A 220 -17.34 -31.37 -19.62
N LEU A 221 -17.00 -30.38 -18.78
CA LEU A 221 -17.83 -29.21 -18.49
C LEU A 221 -17.71 -28.16 -19.60
N VAL A 222 -16.49 -27.95 -20.13
CA VAL A 222 -16.26 -27.05 -21.28
C VAL A 222 -16.96 -27.56 -22.54
N GLU A 223 -16.93 -28.87 -22.80
CA GLU A 223 -17.70 -29.50 -23.88
C GLU A 223 -19.22 -29.31 -23.71
N GLN A 224 -19.75 -29.37 -22.48
CA GLN A 224 -21.17 -29.15 -22.20
C GLN A 224 -21.57 -27.68 -22.44
N PHE A 225 -20.69 -26.72 -22.10
CA PHE A 225 -20.86 -25.32 -22.49
C PHE A 225 -20.90 -25.16 -24.03
N GLY A 226 -19.93 -25.71 -24.77
CA GLY A 226 -19.92 -25.63 -26.24
C GLY A 226 -21.20 -26.19 -26.89
N LYS A 227 -21.65 -27.35 -26.42
CA LYS A 227 -22.90 -28.00 -26.88
C LYS A 227 -24.19 -27.26 -26.48
N LEU A 228 -24.16 -26.46 -25.42
CA LEU A 228 -25.30 -25.63 -25.01
C LEU A 228 -25.48 -24.39 -25.91
N PHE A 229 -24.36 -23.81 -26.39
CA PHE A 229 -24.36 -22.61 -27.22
C PHE A 229 -24.29 -22.88 -28.74
N ASP A 230 -24.07 -24.13 -29.15
CA ASP A 230 -23.91 -24.56 -30.55
C ASP A 230 -22.74 -23.85 -31.27
N VAL A 231 -21.60 -23.75 -30.57
CA VAL A 231 -20.39 -23.06 -31.04
C VAL A 231 -19.21 -24.04 -31.15
N ASP A 232 -18.46 -23.96 -32.24
CA ASP A 232 -17.17 -24.62 -32.38
C ASP A 232 -16.14 -24.00 -31.43
N LEU A 233 -15.68 -24.79 -30.46
CA LEU A 233 -14.73 -24.38 -29.43
C LEU A 233 -13.31 -24.12 -29.96
N ASP A 234 -12.97 -24.57 -31.18
CA ASP A 234 -11.69 -24.27 -31.86
C ASP A 234 -11.71 -22.94 -32.66
N THR A 235 -12.84 -22.21 -32.64
CA THR A 235 -12.98 -20.88 -33.27
C THR A 235 -12.08 -19.86 -32.61
N VAL A 236 -11.23 -19.19 -33.41
CA VAL A 236 -10.38 -18.09 -32.92
C VAL A 236 -11.15 -16.76 -33.02
N PHE A 237 -11.41 -16.15 -31.88
CA PHE A 237 -12.04 -14.84 -31.76
C PHE A 237 -11.29 -13.99 -30.74
N THR A 238 -11.45 -12.66 -30.86
CA THR A 238 -10.98 -11.68 -29.90
C THR A 238 -12.18 -10.85 -29.44
N LEU A 239 -12.44 -10.87 -28.14
CA LEU A 239 -13.21 -9.82 -27.49
C LEU A 239 -12.25 -8.65 -27.28
N THR A 240 -12.58 -7.47 -27.78
CA THR A 240 -11.65 -6.33 -27.75
C THR A 240 -11.45 -5.85 -26.31
N ASN A 241 -10.44 -6.43 -25.64
CA ASN A 241 -9.93 -6.27 -24.25
C ASN A 241 -9.75 -7.60 -23.46
N VAL A 242 -10.17 -8.79 -23.94
CA VAL A 242 -9.96 -10.07 -23.19
C VAL A 242 -9.72 -11.31 -24.08
N ASP A 243 -8.77 -12.17 -23.68
CA ASP A 243 -8.41 -13.46 -24.30
C ASP A 243 -9.32 -14.68 -23.92
N PRO A 244 -9.37 -15.76 -24.74
CA PRO A 244 -10.47 -16.75 -24.71
C PRO A 244 -10.43 -17.89 -23.66
N LEU A 245 -11.60 -18.10 -23.03
CA LEU A 245 -12.12 -19.32 -22.37
C LEU A 245 -11.20 -20.16 -21.47
N THR A 246 -10.53 -21.20 -22.00
CA THR A 246 -10.18 -22.45 -21.26
C THR A 246 -9.34 -22.23 -20.01
N TYR A 247 -8.47 -21.22 -20.02
CA TYR A 247 -7.52 -20.89 -18.94
C TYR A 247 -7.93 -19.66 -18.10
N TYR A 248 -9.04 -19.01 -18.43
CA TYR A 248 -9.29 -17.62 -18.04
C TYR A 248 -10.59 -17.34 -17.29
N VAL A 249 -11.66 -18.13 -17.47
CA VAL A 249 -12.94 -17.92 -16.77
C VAL A 249 -13.29 -19.06 -15.83
N ASP A 250 -13.94 -18.75 -14.70
CA ASP A 250 -14.44 -19.73 -13.73
C ASP A 250 -15.91 -20.06 -14.00
N ILE A 251 -16.14 -21.22 -14.62
CA ILE A 251 -17.47 -21.79 -14.90
C ILE A 251 -18.00 -22.67 -13.76
N SER A 252 -17.26 -22.82 -12.64
CA SER A 252 -17.57 -23.74 -11.54
C SER A 252 -18.22 -23.08 -10.32
N THR A 253 -18.08 -21.77 -10.17
CA THR A 253 -18.64 -21.00 -9.05
C THR A 253 -20.09 -20.59 -9.32
N PRO A 254 -21.01 -20.63 -8.33
CA PRO A 254 -22.39 -20.16 -8.51
C PRO A 254 -22.48 -18.70 -8.99
N PRO A 255 -23.29 -18.39 -10.02
CA PRO A 255 -23.31 -17.07 -10.64
C PRO A 255 -23.96 -16.02 -9.73
N LYS A 256 -23.40 -14.81 -9.76
CA LYS A 256 -23.85 -13.68 -8.93
C LYS A 256 -25.15 -13.05 -9.46
N THR A 257 -25.85 -12.30 -8.62
CA THR A 257 -27.17 -11.69 -8.92
C THR A 257 -27.23 -10.83 -10.19
N ASN A 258 -26.14 -10.18 -10.60
CA ASN A 258 -26.04 -9.47 -11.88
C ASN A 258 -26.13 -10.42 -13.08
N VAL A 259 -25.42 -11.54 -13.04
CA VAL A 259 -25.46 -12.55 -14.11
C VAL A 259 -26.88 -13.11 -14.22
N VAL A 260 -27.45 -13.55 -13.10
CA VAL A 260 -28.84 -14.04 -12.99
C VAL A 260 -29.86 -13.05 -13.58
N LYS A 261 -29.63 -11.75 -13.43
CA LYS A 261 -30.46 -10.68 -14.00
C LYS A 261 -30.26 -10.49 -15.50
N GLU A 262 -29.03 -10.38 -15.99
CA GLU A 262 -28.78 -10.16 -17.43
C GLU A 262 -29.29 -11.36 -18.25
N LEU A 263 -29.16 -12.59 -17.71
CA LEU A 263 -29.74 -13.80 -18.30
C LEU A 263 -31.25 -13.70 -18.53
N SER A 264 -32.02 -13.05 -17.63
CA SER A 264 -33.48 -13.00 -17.74
C SER A 264 -33.97 -12.24 -18.98
N GLN A 265 -33.11 -11.42 -19.59
CA GLN A 265 -33.42 -10.69 -20.83
C GLN A 265 -33.35 -11.60 -22.08
N TYR A 266 -32.72 -12.76 -21.97
CA TYR A 266 -32.53 -13.74 -23.05
C TYR A 266 -33.42 -14.99 -22.88
N CYS A 267 -34.35 -14.97 -21.92
CA CYS A 267 -35.35 -16.02 -21.72
C CYS A 267 -36.60 -15.75 -22.54
N SER A 268 -36.95 -16.65 -23.46
CA SER A 268 -38.13 -16.50 -24.32
C SER A 268 -39.45 -16.92 -23.64
N ASP A 269 -39.41 -17.63 -22.51
CA ASP A 269 -40.59 -17.81 -21.66
C ASP A 269 -40.63 -16.72 -20.58
N GLU A 270 -41.73 -15.98 -20.57
CA GLU A 270 -42.02 -14.94 -19.60
C GLU A 270 -42.12 -15.51 -18.16
N ASN A 271 -42.41 -16.81 -17.99
CA ASN A 271 -42.39 -17.46 -16.68
C ASN A 271 -40.96 -17.68 -16.15
N GLU A 272 -40.03 -18.19 -16.98
CA GLU A 272 -38.62 -18.37 -16.62
C GLU A 272 -37.94 -17.02 -16.35
N LYS A 273 -38.22 -16.02 -17.20
CA LYS A 273 -37.81 -14.62 -17.03
C LYS A 273 -38.26 -14.03 -15.69
N ASN A 274 -39.55 -14.13 -15.35
CA ASN A 274 -40.07 -13.66 -14.06
C ASN A 274 -39.53 -14.49 -12.88
N PHE A 275 -39.27 -15.78 -13.07
CA PHE A 275 -38.63 -16.61 -12.06
C PHE A 275 -37.22 -16.11 -11.72
N LEU A 276 -36.39 -15.77 -12.71
CA LEU A 276 -35.07 -15.18 -12.51
C LEU A 276 -35.14 -13.79 -11.85
N LEU A 277 -35.98 -12.88 -12.36
CA LEU A 277 -36.15 -11.53 -11.80
C LEU A 277 -36.59 -11.56 -10.32
N SER A 278 -37.42 -12.53 -9.92
CA SER A 278 -37.85 -12.73 -8.53
C SER A 278 -36.75 -13.17 -7.54
N MET A 279 -35.50 -13.28 -8.00
CA MET A 279 -34.30 -13.57 -7.19
C MET A 279 -33.25 -12.43 -7.22
N VAL A 280 -33.54 -11.32 -7.91
CA VAL A 280 -32.62 -10.19 -8.11
C VAL A 280 -32.91 -9.03 -7.15
N THR A 281 -34.16 -8.86 -6.72
CA THR A 281 -34.57 -7.70 -5.91
C THR A 281 -34.03 -7.74 -4.47
N MET A 282 -33.95 -6.57 -3.83
CA MET A 282 -33.50 -6.41 -2.44
C MET A 282 -34.44 -6.99 -1.37
N GLU A 283 -35.67 -7.35 -1.74
CA GLU A 283 -36.67 -7.90 -0.82
C GLU A 283 -36.13 -9.12 -0.08
N GLU A 284 -36.50 -9.28 1.19
CA GLU A 284 -36.03 -10.44 1.96
C GLU A 284 -36.49 -11.77 1.35
N LYS A 285 -37.69 -11.81 0.78
CA LYS A 285 -38.23 -12.99 0.07
C LYS A 285 -37.38 -13.37 -1.16
N SER A 286 -36.97 -12.37 -1.95
CA SER A 286 -36.06 -12.54 -3.10
C SER A 286 -34.67 -13.00 -2.65
N ARG A 287 -34.08 -12.32 -1.66
CA ARG A 287 -32.75 -12.66 -1.12
C ARG A 287 -32.71 -14.06 -0.49
N ARG A 288 -33.78 -14.50 0.20
CA ARG A 288 -33.93 -15.88 0.68
C ARG A 288 -34.00 -16.86 -0.49
N LYS A 289 -34.87 -16.63 -1.49
CA LYS A 289 -35.01 -17.48 -2.67
C LYS A 289 -33.68 -17.64 -3.45
N TYR A 290 -32.92 -16.58 -3.66
CA TYR A 290 -31.58 -16.64 -4.25
C TYR A 290 -30.58 -17.40 -3.37
N SER A 291 -30.58 -17.13 -2.05
CA SER A 291 -29.70 -17.78 -1.08
C SER A 291 -29.94 -19.30 -1.00
N GLU A 292 -31.18 -19.73 -1.20
CA GLU A 292 -31.62 -21.12 -1.29
C GLU A 292 -31.30 -21.72 -2.68
N TRP A 293 -31.98 -21.27 -3.73
CA TRP A 293 -31.97 -21.90 -5.05
C TRP A 293 -30.62 -21.79 -5.81
N VAL A 294 -29.84 -20.72 -5.60
CA VAL A 294 -28.51 -20.58 -6.25
C VAL A 294 -27.40 -21.03 -5.32
N ILE A 295 -27.34 -20.46 -4.10
CA ILE A 295 -26.13 -20.54 -3.26
C ILE A 295 -26.11 -21.76 -2.33
N HIS A 296 -27.23 -22.14 -1.71
CA HIS A 296 -27.30 -23.37 -0.90
C HIS A 296 -27.28 -24.59 -1.82
N ASP A 297 -28.09 -24.59 -2.88
CA ASP A 297 -28.16 -25.69 -3.83
C ASP A 297 -26.92 -25.80 -4.76
N HIS A 298 -25.98 -24.86 -4.66
CA HIS A 298 -24.73 -24.81 -5.42
C HIS A 298 -24.93 -24.94 -6.95
N ARG A 299 -25.90 -24.22 -7.52
CA ARG A 299 -26.12 -24.15 -8.98
C ARG A 299 -25.04 -23.30 -9.65
N THR A 300 -24.36 -23.87 -10.64
CA THR A 300 -23.47 -23.16 -11.57
C THR A 300 -24.26 -22.47 -12.69
N LEU A 301 -23.59 -21.70 -13.55
CA LEU A 301 -24.23 -21.08 -14.72
C LEU A 301 -24.82 -22.13 -15.68
N LEU A 302 -24.09 -23.22 -15.94
CA LEU A 302 -24.55 -24.31 -16.81
C LEU A 302 -25.86 -24.91 -16.29
N ASP A 303 -25.98 -25.05 -14.98
CA ASP A 303 -27.14 -25.63 -14.31
C ASP A 303 -28.37 -24.75 -14.49
N ILE A 304 -28.24 -23.44 -14.31
CA ILE A 304 -29.34 -22.48 -14.50
C ILE A 304 -29.82 -22.50 -15.95
N LEU A 305 -28.91 -22.51 -16.94
CA LEU A 305 -29.26 -22.54 -18.37
C LEU A 305 -29.80 -23.90 -18.84
N THR A 306 -29.49 -24.98 -18.12
CA THR A 306 -30.04 -26.32 -18.39
C THR A 306 -31.42 -26.50 -17.74
N GLU A 307 -31.63 -25.93 -16.55
CA GLU A 307 -32.90 -25.97 -15.82
C GLU A 307 -33.91 -24.92 -16.34
N LEU A 308 -33.47 -23.90 -17.10
CA LEU A 308 -34.29 -22.86 -17.75
C LEU A 308 -33.98 -22.77 -19.26
N PRO A 309 -34.45 -23.74 -20.07
CA PRO A 309 -34.01 -23.91 -21.46
C PRO A 309 -34.43 -22.80 -22.43
N SER A 310 -35.35 -21.90 -22.04
CA SER A 310 -35.73 -20.73 -22.85
C SER A 310 -34.67 -19.62 -22.78
N CYS A 311 -33.81 -19.64 -21.77
CA CYS A 311 -32.75 -18.66 -21.53
C CYS A 311 -31.54 -18.94 -22.44
N ARG A 312 -31.46 -18.23 -23.56
CA ARG A 312 -30.42 -18.41 -24.60
C ARG A 312 -29.63 -17.12 -24.84
N PRO A 313 -28.75 -16.71 -23.91
CA PRO A 313 -27.81 -15.62 -24.15
C PRO A 313 -26.78 -16.04 -25.22
N PRO A 314 -26.17 -15.09 -25.95
CA PRO A 314 -25.07 -15.39 -26.84
C PRO A 314 -23.79 -15.67 -26.03
N LEU A 315 -22.88 -16.50 -26.56
CA LEU A 315 -21.72 -16.98 -25.82
C LEU A 315 -20.78 -15.85 -25.39
N ASP A 316 -20.55 -14.86 -26.24
CA ASP A 316 -19.68 -13.70 -25.99
C ASP A 316 -20.12 -12.89 -24.75
N LEU A 317 -21.44 -12.68 -24.58
CA LEU A 317 -22.00 -12.08 -23.37
C LEU A 317 -21.75 -12.96 -22.13
N VAL A 318 -21.82 -14.28 -22.26
CA VAL A 318 -21.53 -15.19 -21.15
C VAL A 318 -20.06 -15.11 -20.74
N LEU A 319 -19.13 -14.87 -21.66
CA LEU A 319 -17.71 -14.67 -21.34
C LEU A 319 -17.47 -13.31 -20.65
N GLU A 320 -18.16 -12.26 -21.10
CA GLU A 320 -18.21 -10.92 -20.47
C GLU A 320 -18.77 -10.95 -19.03
N LEU A 321 -19.63 -11.93 -18.70
CA LEU A 321 -20.29 -12.04 -17.40
C LEU A 321 -19.63 -13.05 -16.41
N LEU A 322 -18.60 -13.80 -16.83
CA LEU A 322 -17.96 -14.82 -15.99
C LEU A 322 -16.67 -14.31 -15.30
N PRO A 323 -16.46 -14.58 -14.00
CA PRO A 323 -15.29 -14.10 -13.28
C PRO A 323 -13.99 -14.83 -13.69
N ARG A 324 -12.84 -14.16 -13.53
CA ARG A 324 -11.52 -14.70 -13.91
C ARG A 324 -11.11 -15.92 -13.08
N LEU A 325 -10.52 -16.93 -13.73
CA LEU A 325 -10.06 -18.18 -13.10
C LEU A 325 -8.77 -17.97 -12.29
N GLN A 326 -8.86 -18.23 -10.98
CA GLN A 326 -7.82 -17.87 -10.00
C GLN A 326 -6.78 -19.00 -9.75
N PRO A 327 -5.53 -18.68 -9.38
CA PRO A 327 -4.59 -19.65 -8.83
C PRO A 327 -5.07 -20.17 -7.46
N ARG A 328 -4.71 -21.41 -7.11
CA ARG A 328 -5.01 -22.01 -5.80
C ARG A 328 -3.69 -22.31 -5.06
N PHE A 329 -3.63 -21.97 -3.77
CA PHE A 329 -2.43 -22.06 -2.94
C PHE A 329 -2.41 -23.33 -2.08
N TYR A 330 -1.23 -23.92 -1.87
CA TYR A 330 -0.99 -25.09 -1.05
C TYR A 330 0.33 -24.94 -0.26
N SER A 331 0.34 -25.25 1.03
CA SER A 331 1.57 -25.25 1.85
C SER A 331 2.51 -26.38 1.41
N ILE A 332 3.79 -26.07 1.24
CA ILE A 332 4.80 -27.01 0.69
C ILE A 332 5.18 -28.08 1.72
N SER A 333 5.21 -29.34 1.30
CA SER A 333 5.44 -30.53 2.13
C SER A 333 6.74 -31.30 1.83
N SER A 334 7.75 -30.59 1.31
CA SER A 334 9.15 -31.02 1.28
C SER A 334 10.08 -29.93 1.82
N SER A 335 11.29 -30.29 2.26
CA SER A 335 12.39 -29.32 2.44
C SER A 335 13.33 -29.36 1.23
N PRO A 336 13.79 -28.20 0.71
CA PRO A 336 14.79 -28.15 -0.37
C PRO A 336 16.16 -28.70 0.07
N LYS A 337 16.36 -28.97 1.37
CA LYS A 337 17.59 -29.56 1.91
C LYS A 337 17.62 -31.08 1.80
N VAL A 338 16.50 -31.72 1.42
CA VAL A 338 16.46 -33.13 0.98
C VAL A 338 16.66 -33.20 -0.53
N ASP A 339 15.85 -32.46 -1.28
CA ASP A 339 15.95 -32.36 -2.74
C ASP A 339 15.52 -30.94 -3.17
N PRO A 340 16.45 -30.09 -3.67
CA PRO A 340 16.12 -28.73 -4.10
C PRO A 340 15.36 -28.68 -5.43
N SER A 341 15.22 -29.81 -6.14
CA SER A 341 14.48 -29.92 -7.40
C SER A 341 13.02 -30.37 -7.22
N LEU A 342 12.62 -30.85 -6.02
CA LEU A 342 11.33 -31.49 -5.77
C LEU A 342 10.46 -30.76 -4.73
N VAL A 343 9.61 -29.86 -5.23
CA VAL A 343 8.52 -29.28 -4.43
C VAL A 343 7.39 -30.31 -4.27
N SER A 344 7.09 -30.71 -3.03
CA SER A 344 5.92 -31.54 -2.69
C SER A 344 4.77 -30.69 -2.15
N ILE A 345 3.52 -31.14 -2.35
CA ILE A 345 2.31 -30.56 -1.72
C ILE A 345 1.39 -31.69 -1.21
N THR A 346 0.63 -31.41 -0.15
CA THR A 346 -0.34 -32.36 0.43
C THR A 346 -1.75 -31.83 0.21
N VAL A 347 -2.54 -32.50 -0.64
CA VAL A 347 -3.83 -31.99 -1.12
C VAL A 347 -4.93 -33.03 -0.91
N ILE A 348 -6.10 -32.58 -0.42
CA ILE A 348 -7.33 -33.39 -0.42
C ILE A 348 -8.10 -33.13 -1.72
N VAL A 349 -8.48 -34.20 -2.43
CA VAL A 349 -9.27 -34.09 -3.68
C VAL A 349 -10.71 -33.76 -3.32
N LEU A 350 -11.17 -32.55 -3.65
CA LEU A 350 -12.51 -32.09 -3.32
C LEU A 350 -13.52 -32.66 -4.32
N LYS A 351 -14.34 -33.60 -3.84
CA LYS A 351 -15.53 -34.12 -4.50
C LYS A 351 -16.69 -34.10 -3.50
N TYR A 352 -17.83 -33.57 -3.91
CA TYR A 352 -19.03 -33.43 -3.09
C TYR A 352 -20.28 -33.68 -3.94
N THR A 353 -21.43 -33.78 -3.30
CA THR A 353 -22.73 -33.77 -3.98
C THR A 353 -23.46 -32.51 -3.58
N THR A 354 -23.98 -31.75 -4.54
CA THR A 354 -24.82 -30.58 -4.24
C THR A 354 -26.15 -31.02 -3.60
N PRO A 355 -26.89 -30.14 -2.87
CA PRO A 355 -28.20 -30.50 -2.32
C PRO A 355 -29.23 -30.95 -3.37
N ILE A 356 -29.04 -30.58 -4.64
CA ILE A 356 -29.84 -31.03 -5.79
C ILE A 356 -29.31 -32.31 -6.48
N GLY A 357 -28.39 -33.03 -5.84
CA GLY A 357 -27.92 -34.35 -6.25
C GLY A 357 -26.82 -34.38 -7.31
N ARG A 358 -26.30 -33.23 -7.77
CA ARG A 358 -25.25 -33.17 -8.81
C ARG A 358 -23.86 -33.39 -8.20
N PRO A 359 -22.97 -34.18 -8.82
CA PRO A 359 -21.58 -34.32 -8.35
C PRO A 359 -20.77 -33.03 -8.63
N GLY A 360 -20.32 -32.37 -7.56
CA GLY A 360 -19.41 -31.23 -7.61
C GLY A 360 -17.94 -31.65 -7.55
N LYS A 361 -17.11 -31.09 -8.44
CA LYS A 361 -15.65 -31.30 -8.51
C LYS A 361 -14.93 -29.99 -8.18
N GLY A 362 -14.06 -29.96 -7.18
CA GLY A 362 -13.22 -28.78 -6.91
C GLY A 362 -12.08 -28.66 -7.92
N VAL A 363 -12.13 -27.64 -8.78
CA VAL A 363 -11.30 -27.44 -9.99
C VAL A 363 -9.83 -27.83 -9.80
N ALA A 364 -9.05 -27.05 -9.04
CA ALA A 364 -7.61 -27.26 -8.90
C ALA A 364 -7.23 -28.64 -8.30
N THR A 365 -8.07 -29.20 -7.44
CA THR A 365 -7.78 -30.48 -6.78
C THR A 365 -8.07 -31.69 -7.68
N ASN A 366 -9.05 -31.59 -8.59
CA ASN A 366 -9.32 -32.63 -9.58
C ASN A 366 -8.39 -32.48 -10.80
N TYR A 367 -8.03 -31.24 -11.14
CA TYR A 367 -6.97 -30.90 -12.08
C TYR A 367 -5.63 -31.55 -11.70
N LEU A 368 -5.16 -31.35 -10.47
CA LEU A 368 -3.93 -32.01 -9.98
C LEU A 368 -4.07 -33.54 -9.95
N ALA A 369 -5.26 -34.07 -9.63
CA ALA A 369 -5.53 -35.50 -9.62
C ALA A 369 -5.58 -36.16 -11.01
N SER A 370 -5.72 -35.40 -12.11
CA SER A 370 -5.65 -35.94 -13.48
C SER A 370 -4.24 -35.94 -14.07
N LYS A 371 -3.32 -35.13 -13.53
CA LYS A 371 -1.92 -35.00 -13.98
C LYS A 371 -1.05 -36.16 -13.42
N ILE A 372 -1.52 -37.40 -13.60
CA ILE A 372 -0.81 -38.62 -13.21
C ILE A 372 0.31 -38.91 -14.22
N ALA A 373 1.54 -39.13 -13.74
CA ALA A 373 2.64 -39.56 -14.58
C ALA A 373 2.41 -41.00 -15.08
N VAL A 374 2.43 -41.21 -16.39
CA VAL A 374 2.31 -42.52 -17.03
C VAL A 374 3.69 -42.95 -17.53
N GLU A 375 4.09 -44.18 -17.20
CA GLU A 375 5.37 -44.74 -17.60
C GLU A 375 5.52 -44.73 -19.14
N ASN A 376 6.71 -44.34 -19.63
CA ASN A 376 7.02 -44.11 -21.04
C ASN A 376 6.22 -42.98 -21.75
N LYS A 377 5.62 -42.03 -21.00
CA LYS A 377 5.12 -40.76 -21.56
C LYS A 377 5.86 -39.55 -20.93
N PRO A 378 5.90 -38.38 -21.61
CA PRO A 378 6.38 -37.15 -20.99
C PRO A 378 5.61 -36.83 -19.71
N HIS A 379 6.29 -36.32 -18.68
CA HIS A 379 5.63 -35.93 -17.43
C HIS A 379 4.60 -34.81 -17.68
N PRO A 380 3.40 -34.90 -17.09
CA PRO A 380 2.37 -33.88 -17.24
C PRO A 380 2.83 -32.57 -16.59
N GLN A 381 2.75 -31.48 -17.34
CA GLN A 381 3.14 -30.15 -16.85
C GLN A 381 1.98 -29.48 -16.09
N VAL A 382 2.37 -28.69 -15.08
CA VAL A 382 1.47 -27.92 -14.20
C VAL A 382 2.05 -26.51 -14.05
N PRO A 383 1.31 -25.43 -14.37
CA PRO A 383 1.82 -24.07 -14.22
C PRO A 383 1.82 -23.63 -12.74
N ILE A 384 2.99 -23.29 -12.21
CA ILE A 384 3.22 -23.02 -10.79
C ILE A 384 4.06 -21.76 -10.53
N TYR A 385 3.91 -21.17 -9.34
CA TYR A 385 4.90 -20.25 -8.75
C TYR A 385 4.97 -20.38 -7.23
N ILE A 386 6.08 -19.92 -6.65
CA ILE A 386 6.34 -19.99 -5.20
C ILE A 386 6.03 -18.63 -4.54
N ARG A 387 5.19 -18.65 -3.50
CA ARG A 387 4.89 -17.52 -2.62
C ARG A 387 5.64 -17.72 -1.30
N ARG A 388 6.47 -16.74 -0.92
CA ARG A 388 7.19 -16.80 0.36
C ARG A 388 6.26 -16.52 1.53
N SER A 389 6.45 -17.30 2.58
CA SER A 389 5.76 -17.23 3.86
C SER A 389 6.68 -16.69 4.96
N GLN A 390 6.12 -16.35 6.11
CA GLN A 390 6.89 -16.14 7.35
C GLN A 390 7.01 -17.42 8.19
N PHE A 391 6.27 -18.47 7.84
CA PHE A 391 6.25 -19.76 8.55
C PHE A 391 7.60 -20.46 8.38
N ARG A 392 8.39 -20.53 9.46
CA ARG A 392 9.81 -20.96 9.41
C ARG A 392 10.28 -21.62 10.70
N LEU A 393 11.11 -22.66 10.57
CA LEU A 393 11.85 -23.28 11.68
C LEU A 393 12.74 -22.27 12.43
N PRO A 394 13.08 -22.53 13.71
CA PRO A 394 14.01 -21.70 14.47
C PRO A 394 15.42 -21.76 13.89
N HIS A 395 16.14 -20.64 13.92
CA HIS A 395 17.50 -20.53 13.36
C HIS A 395 18.50 -21.49 14.03
N SER A 396 18.36 -21.74 15.34
CA SER A 396 19.17 -22.76 16.02
C SER A 396 18.57 -24.17 15.83
N PRO A 397 19.35 -25.15 15.35
CA PRO A 397 18.93 -26.56 15.32
C PRO A 397 18.60 -27.14 16.69
N SER A 398 19.17 -26.62 17.79
CA SER A 398 18.95 -27.11 19.15
C SER A 398 17.64 -26.62 19.80
N THR A 399 16.95 -25.62 19.22
CA THR A 399 15.67 -25.13 19.76
C THR A 399 14.56 -26.19 19.59
N PRO A 400 13.77 -26.49 20.63
CA PRO A 400 12.64 -27.42 20.53
C PRO A 400 11.50 -26.87 19.67
N VAL A 401 10.76 -27.75 19.03
CA VAL A 401 9.69 -27.41 18.07
C VAL A 401 8.44 -28.25 18.34
N VAL A 402 7.31 -27.58 18.53
CA VAL A 402 5.97 -28.19 18.70
C VAL A 402 5.11 -27.84 17.50
N MET A 403 4.56 -28.85 16.83
CA MET A 403 3.78 -28.72 15.60
C MET A 403 2.39 -29.28 15.82
N ILE A 404 1.35 -28.52 15.48
CA ILE A 404 -0.05 -28.89 15.63
C ILE A 404 -0.73 -28.77 14.26
N GLY A 405 -0.99 -29.91 13.62
CA GLY A 405 -1.35 -29.94 12.20
C GLY A 405 -2.26 -31.09 11.78
N PRO A 406 -3.54 -31.11 12.19
CA PRO A 406 -4.47 -32.17 11.81
C PRO A 406 -4.89 -32.09 10.32
N GLY A 407 -5.22 -33.25 9.73
CA GLY A 407 -5.59 -33.37 8.33
C GLY A 407 -4.48 -32.90 7.39
N THR A 408 -4.82 -32.11 6.37
CA THR A 408 -3.82 -31.50 5.47
C THR A 408 -2.93 -30.47 6.16
N GLY A 409 -3.21 -30.07 7.40
CA GLY A 409 -2.34 -29.23 8.24
C GLY A 409 -0.96 -29.84 8.55
N ILE A 410 -0.74 -31.12 8.26
CA ILE A 410 0.58 -31.75 8.35
C ILE A 410 1.57 -31.27 7.27
N ALA A 411 1.08 -30.62 6.21
CA ALA A 411 1.87 -30.28 5.01
C ALA A 411 3.23 -29.62 5.32
N PRO A 412 3.32 -28.42 5.94
CA PRO A 412 4.61 -27.78 6.21
C PRO A 412 5.46 -28.56 7.22
N PHE A 413 4.84 -29.31 8.14
CA PHE A 413 5.52 -30.07 9.18
C PHE A 413 6.28 -31.28 8.63
N ARG A 414 5.81 -31.87 7.53
CA ARG A 414 6.61 -32.87 6.79
C ARG A 414 7.93 -32.27 6.29
N GLY A 415 7.91 -31.05 5.77
CA GLY A 415 9.13 -30.32 5.38
C GLY A 415 10.03 -29.98 6.57
N PHE A 416 9.45 -29.56 7.70
CA PHE A 416 10.21 -29.25 8.93
C PHE A 416 10.91 -30.49 9.51
N ILE A 417 10.25 -31.65 9.55
CA ILE A 417 10.86 -32.89 10.07
C ILE A 417 11.95 -33.39 9.11
N GLN A 418 11.72 -33.36 7.79
CA GLN A 418 12.74 -33.66 6.79
C GLN A 418 14.01 -32.81 6.95
N GLU A 419 13.84 -31.51 7.21
CA GLU A 419 14.95 -30.59 7.41
C GLU A 419 15.79 -30.93 8.65
N ARG A 420 15.13 -31.24 9.77
CA ARG A 420 15.81 -31.66 11.01
C ARG A 420 16.39 -33.08 10.89
N ALA A 421 15.77 -33.98 10.12
CA ALA A 421 16.31 -35.30 9.79
C ALA A 421 17.66 -35.19 9.07
N MET A 422 17.75 -34.34 8.04
CA MET A 422 19.01 -34.09 7.32
C MET A 422 20.09 -33.52 8.24
N LEU A 423 19.76 -32.55 9.09
CA LEU A 423 20.71 -32.00 10.06
C LEU A 423 21.24 -33.09 11.01
N LYS A 424 20.35 -33.95 11.54
CA LYS A 424 20.71 -35.08 12.40
C LYS A 424 21.60 -36.11 11.68
N GLN A 425 21.29 -36.44 10.42
CA GLN A 425 22.12 -37.32 9.59
C GLN A 425 23.51 -36.74 9.29
N THR A 426 23.65 -35.42 9.18
CA THR A 426 24.96 -34.75 9.09
C THR A 426 25.72 -34.66 10.43
N GLY A 427 25.27 -35.36 11.47
CA GLY A 427 25.92 -35.41 12.79
C GLY A 427 25.73 -34.15 13.64
N ARG A 428 24.76 -33.28 13.31
CA ARG A 428 24.42 -32.12 14.15
C ARG A 428 23.42 -32.51 15.22
N GLU A 429 23.60 -31.96 16.40
CA GLU A 429 22.60 -32.01 17.46
C GLU A 429 21.33 -31.26 17.03
N VAL A 430 20.16 -31.86 17.30
CA VAL A 430 18.84 -31.29 16.99
C VAL A 430 17.97 -31.32 18.24
N GLY A 431 17.28 -30.20 18.49
CA GLY A 431 16.36 -30.05 19.61
C GLY A 431 15.08 -30.88 19.42
N PRO A 432 14.37 -31.19 20.51
CA PRO A 432 13.18 -32.05 20.48
C PRO A 432 12.14 -31.59 19.46
N MET A 433 11.55 -32.54 18.73
CA MET A 433 10.43 -32.29 17.83
C MET A 433 9.19 -33.04 18.32
N ILE A 434 8.08 -32.33 18.48
CA ILE A 434 6.81 -32.88 18.96
C ILE A 434 5.74 -32.59 17.89
N LEU A 435 5.04 -33.63 17.42
CA LEU A 435 3.94 -33.49 16.46
C LEU A 435 2.61 -33.93 17.09
N TYR A 436 1.66 -32.99 17.17
CA TYR A 436 0.25 -33.24 17.41
C TYR A 436 -0.49 -33.32 16.07
N PHE A 437 -0.71 -34.55 15.59
CA PHE A 437 -1.47 -34.85 14.38
C PHE A 437 -2.90 -35.27 14.72
N GLY A 438 -3.83 -35.13 13.78
CA GLY A 438 -5.22 -35.57 13.95
C GLY A 438 -5.87 -35.96 12.64
N CYS A 439 -6.65 -37.04 12.67
CA CYS A 439 -7.35 -37.60 11.51
C CYS A 439 -8.67 -38.27 11.95
N ARG A 440 -9.38 -38.95 11.05
CA ARG A 440 -10.61 -39.68 11.37
C ARG A 440 -10.29 -41.04 11.96
N LYS A 441 -9.52 -41.88 11.25
CA LYS A 441 -9.19 -43.25 11.66
C LYS A 441 -7.79 -43.64 11.23
N ARG A 442 -7.08 -44.43 12.06
CA ARG A 442 -5.71 -44.89 11.77
C ARG A 442 -5.56 -45.66 10.45
N LYS A 443 -6.66 -46.28 9.97
CA LYS A 443 -6.70 -47.06 8.73
C LYS A 443 -7.30 -46.33 7.52
N GLU A 444 -7.74 -45.08 7.66
CA GLU A 444 -8.48 -44.33 6.63
C GLU A 444 -7.68 -43.13 6.11
N ASP A 445 -7.23 -42.25 7.01
CA ASP A 445 -6.70 -40.92 6.66
C ASP A 445 -5.49 -40.51 7.52
N TYR A 446 -4.72 -41.48 8.03
CA TYR A 446 -3.45 -41.24 8.72
C TYR A 446 -2.31 -40.92 7.74
N LEU A 447 -2.33 -39.68 7.25
CA LEU A 447 -1.35 -39.15 6.29
C LEU A 447 0.09 -39.33 6.80
N TYR A 448 0.97 -39.81 5.91
CA TYR A 448 2.40 -40.05 6.16
C TYR A 448 2.73 -40.97 7.35
N GLY A 449 1.78 -41.74 7.89
CA GLY A 449 1.96 -42.51 9.14
C GLY A 449 3.21 -43.41 9.20
N GLN A 450 3.61 -44.04 8.08
CA GLN A 450 4.85 -44.83 8.02
C GLN A 450 6.12 -43.98 8.10
N GLU A 451 6.12 -42.78 7.50
CA GLU A 451 7.23 -41.81 7.52
C GLU A 451 7.39 -41.22 8.93
N LEU A 452 6.26 -40.88 9.57
CA LEU A 452 6.21 -40.37 10.95
C LEU A 452 6.65 -41.42 11.98
N GLU A 453 6.20 -42.67 11.83
CA GLU A 453 6.61 -43.77 12.73
C GLU A 453 8.08 -44.16 12.52
N ALA A 454 8.63 -43.98 11.32
CA ALA A 454 10.07 -44.12 11.08
C ALA A 454 10.88 -43.00 11.78
N TRP A 455 10.50 -41.74 11.64
CA TRP A 455 11.16 -40.61 12.32
C TRP A 455 11.01 -40.64 13.84
N LEU A 456 9.93 -41.22 14.38
CA LEU A 456 9.82 -41.51 15.81
C LEU A 456 10.81 -42.59 16.25
N LYS A 457 11.02 -43.61 15.42
CA LYS A 457 11.93 -44.74 15.70
C LYS A 457 13.41 -44.39 15.56
N ASP A 458 13.78 -43.51 14.62
CA ASP A 458 15.13 -42.94 14.54
C ASP A 458 15.34 -41.75 15.49
N GLY A 459 14.27 -41.30 16.15
CA GLY A 459 14.26 -40.21 17.13
C GLY A 459 14.55 -38.83 16.55
N THR A 460 14.34 -38.61 15.26
CA THR A 460 14.25 -37.25 14.69
C THR A 460 13.00 -36.57 15.21
N LEU A 461 11.88 -37.30 15.24
CA LEU A 461 10.68 -36.93 15.96
C LEU A 461 10.79 -37.50 17.38
N SER A 462 10.67 -36.64 18.40
CA SER A 462 10.83 -37.02 19.81
C SER A 462 9.52 -37.53 20.40
N GLU A 463 8.40 -36.90 20.04
CA GLU A 463 7.05 -37.35 20.43
C GLU A 463 6.06 -37.21 19.26
N LEU A 464 5.17 -38.19 19.12
CA LEU A 464 4.13 -38.26 18.07
C LEU A 464 2.77 -38.55 18.71
N HIS A 465 1.92 -37.53 18.77
CA HIS A 465 0.59 -37.59 19.40
C HIS A 465 -0.47 -37.55 18.30
N VAL A 466 -1.22 -38.64 18.14
CA VAL A 466 -2.20 -38.77 17.05
C VAL A 466 -3.61 -38.89 17.57
N ALA A 467 -4.43 -37.86 17.31
CA ALA A 467 -5.84 -37.83 17.64
C ALA A 467 -6.68 -38.51 16.54
N PHE A 468 -7.11 -39.76 16.79
CA PHE A 468 -8.08 -40.45 15.94
C PHE A 468 -9.50 -40.05 16.35
N SER A 469 -10.15 -39.21 15.55
CA SER A 469 -11.44 -38.59 15.93
C SER A 469 -12.66 -39.51 15.78
N ARG A 470 -12.52 -40.70 15.18
CA ARG A 470 -13.62 -41.64 14.88
C ARG A 470 -13.29 -43.13 15.11
N ASP A 471 -12.17 -43.46 15.74
CA ASP A 471 -11.83 -44.86 16.11
C ASP A 471 -12.51 -45.30 17.45
N GLN A 472 -13.18 -44.38 18.14
CA GLN A 472 -13.94 -44.61 19.38
C GLN A 472 -15.18 -43.70 19.47
N PRO A 473 -16.20 -44.00 20.32
CA PRO A 473 -17.48 -43.27 20.32
C PRO A 473 -17.40 -41.78 20.69
N ARG A 474 -16.44 -41.38 21.55
CA ARG A 474 -16.18 -39.98 21.88
C ARG A 474 -15.12 -39.43 20.93
N LYS A 475 -15.41 -38.33 20.24
CA LYS A 475 -14.43 -37.66 19.37
C LYS A 475 -13.23 -37.18 20.18
N VAL A 476 -12.02 -37.54 19.73
CA VAL A 476 -10.75 -37.05 20.25
C VAL A 476 -10.10 -36.17 19.20
N TYR A 477 -9.56 -35.02 19.62
CA TYR A 477 -8.90 -34.03 18.76
C TYR A 477 -7.57 -33.60 19.37
N VAL A 478 -6.73 -32.89 18.60
CA VAL A 478 -5.37 -32.50 19.02
C VAL A 478 -5.35 -31.70 20.33
N GLN A 479 -6.30 -30.79 20.53
CA GLN A 479 -6.42 -29.98 21.74
C GLN A 479 -6.69 -30.82 23.01
N HIS A 480 -7.33 -32.00 22.90
CA HIS A 480 -7.48 -32.89 24.05
C HIS A 480 -6.13 -33.52 24.45
N LEU A 481 -5.35 -33.98 23.47
CA LEU A 481 -4.02 -34.55 23.70
C LEU A 481 -3.01 -33.52 24.23
N MET A 482 -3.21 -32.24 23.88
CA MET A 482 -2.43 -31.13 24.44
C MET A 482 -2.76 -30.91 25.92
N LEU A 483 -4.04 -30.87 26.29
CA LEU A 483 -4.47 -30.73 27.69
C LEU A 483 -4.06 -31.93 28.55
N GLU A 484 -4.12 -33.15 28.01
CA GLU A 484 -3.57 -34.36 28.64
C GLU A 484 -2.05 -34.30 28.89
N ARG A 485 -1.33 -33.39 28.22
CA ARG A 485 0.13 -33.19 28.33
C ARG A 485 0.53 -31.78 28.76
N LYS A 486 -0.38 -31.05 29.43
CA LYS A 486 -0.20 -29.63 29.80
C LYS A 486 1.15 -29.32 30.47
N GLN A 487 1.59 -30.12 31.43
CA GLN A 487 2.91 -30.02 32.09
C GLN A 487 4.10 -30.07 31.12
N SER A 488 4.06 -30.94 30.11
CA SER A 488 5.13 -31.06 29.09
C SER A 488 5.12 -29.86 28.14
N ILE A 489 3.92 -29.44 27.69
CA ILE A 489 3.76 -28.24 26.85
C ILE A 489 4.24 -26.98 27.58
N TRP A 490 3.93 -26.83 28.87
CA TRP A 490 4.41 -25.71 29.68
C TRP A 490 5.93 -25.73 29.86
N SER A 491 6.52 -26.89 30.15
CA SER A 491 7.98 -27.03 30.21
C SER A 491 8.65 -26.68 28.86
N LEU A 492 8.04 -27.03 27.73
CA LEU A 492 8.53 -26.63 26.40
C LEU A 492 8.41 -25.11 26.16
N LEU A 493 7.31 -24.48 26.59
CA LEU A 493 7.13 -23.02 26.53
C LEU A 493 8.20 -22.29 27.36
N GLN A 494 8.49 -22.76 28.57
CA GLN A 494 9.57 -22.24 29.41
C GLN A 494 10.96 -22.44 28.78
N ASN A 495 11.22 -23.62 28.20
CA ASN A 495 12.49 -23.96 27.53
C ASN A 495 12.66 -23.33 26.13
N GLY A 496 11.96 -22.23 25.83
CA GLY A 496 12.17 -21.45 24.60
C GLY A 496 11.65 -22.10 23.32
N ALA A 497 10.81 -23.15 23.40
CA ALA A 497 10.29 -23.83 22.22
C ALA A 497 9.46 -22.92 21.31
N PHE A 498 9.37 -23.29 20.04
CA PHE A 498 8.51 -22.67 19.04
C PHE A 498 7.28 -23.54 18.76
N PHE A 499 6.12 -22.92 18.66
CA PHE A 499 4.80 -23.52 18.46
C PHE A 499 4.25 -23.11 17.10
N TYR A 500 3.82 -24.10 16.33
CA TYR A 500 3.32 -23.92 14.98
C TYR A 500 1.94 -24.58 14.82
N VAL A 501 0.97 -23.84 14.31
CA VAL A 501 -0.40 -24.32 14.06
C VAL A 501 -0.69 -24.27 12.56
N CYS A 502 -1.22 -25.35 11.97
CA CYS A 502 -1.55 -25.38 10.55
C CYS A 502 -2.83 -26.18 10.27
N GLY A 503 -3.69 -25.71 9.36
CA GLY A 503 -4.95 -26.37 9.00
C GLY A 503 -6.18 -25.45 9.08
N ASP A 504 -7.29 -25.96 9.63
CA ASP A 504 -8.58 -25.24 9.67
C ASP A 504 -8.54 -23.98 10.55
N ALA A 505 -8.74 -22.82 9.93
CA ALA A 505 -8.90 -21.53 10.61
C ALA A 505 -10.21 -21.43 11.41
N ARG A 506 -11.30 -22.08 10.94
CA ARG A 506 -12.65 -21.83 11.46
C ARG A 506 -12.86 -22.36 12.89
N ASN A 507 -12.32 -23.54 13.20
CA ASN A 507 -12.52 -24.22 14.47
C ASN A 507 -11.19 -24.62 15.10
N MET A 508 -10.34 -25.32 14.33
CA MET A 508 -9.14 -25.97 14.87
C MET A 508 -8.13 -24.97 15.45
N ALA A 509 -7.78 -23.93 14.70
CA ALA A 509 -6.83 -22.91 15.15
C ALA A 509 -7.27 -22.25 16.47
N ARG A 510 -8.57 -21.90 16.58
CA ARG A 510 -9.15 -21.30 17.78
C ARG A 510 -9.18 -22.27 18.97
N ASP A 511 -9.60 -23.52 18.76
CA ASP A 511 -9.66 -24.52 19.82
C ASP A 511 -8.24 -24.89 20.34
N VAL A 512 -7.22 -24.85 19.47
CA VAL A 512 -5.80 -25.00 19.85
C VAL A 512 -5.27 -23.79 20.60
N HIS A 513 -5.62 -22.57 20.18
CA HIS A 513 -5.31 -21.34 20.91
C HIS A 513 -5.93 -21.36 22.32
N SER A 514 -7.21 -21.70 22.46
CA SER A 514 -7.88 -21.85 23.75
C SER A 514 -7.22 -22.90 24.65
N ALA A 515 -6.77 -24.02 24.10
CA ALA A 515 -6.02 -25.03 24.86
C ALA A 515 -4.64 -24.53 25.31
N LEU A 516 -3.90 -23.79 24.45
CA LEU A 516 -2.62 -23.19 24.85
C LEU A 516 -2.81 -22.13 25.95
N MET A 517 -3.82 -21.27 25.83
CA MET A 517 -4.19 -20.30 26.86
C MET A 517 -4.53 -20.98 28.20
N GLN A 518 -5.31 -22.06 28.17
CA GLN A 518 -5.62 -22.85 29.38
C GLN A 518 -4.35 -23.47 30.00
N ILE A 519 -3.41 -23.97 29.18
CA ILE A 519 -2.15 -24.54 29.67
C ILE A 519 -1.26 -23.47 30.31
N ILE A 520 -1.16 -22.28 29.70
CA ILE A 520 -0.38 -21.15 30.23
C ILE A 520 -0.95 -20.69 31.58
N ALA A 521 -2.26 -20.56 31.71
CA ALA A 521 -2.91 -20.20 32.96
C ALA A 521 -2.74 -21.28 34.05
N GLU A 522 -3.11 -22.54 33.77
CA GLU A 522 -3.13 -23.62 34.77
C GLU A 522 -1.74 -24.09 35.24
N GLU A 523 -0.73 -24.08 34.36
CA GLU A 523 0.61 -24.58 34.70
C GLU A 523 1.61 -23.44 35.00
N GLY A 524 1.31 -22.22 34.53
CA GLY A 524 2.08 -21.02 34.84
C GLY A 524 1.69 -20.32 36.14
N ASP A 525 0.60 -20.73 36.78
CA ASP A 525 -0.02 -20.05 37.93
C ASP A 525 -0.35 -18.58 37.61
N MET A 526 -0.88 -18.36 36.39
CA MET A 526 -1.15 -17.05 35.79
C MET A 526 -2.65 -16.78 35.69
N ASN A 527 -3.06 -15.52 35.90
CA ASN A 527 -4.42 -15.09 35.60
C ASN A 527 -4.65 -14.97 34.07
N ALA A 528 -5.89 -14.70 33.66
CA ALA A 528 -6.27 -14.68 32.25
C ALA A 528 -5.54 -13.59 31.42
N ASP A 529 -5.30 -12.41 32.01
CA ASP A 529 -4.62 -11.30 31.35
C ASP A 529 -3.11 -11.50 31.30
N GLU A 530 -2.51 -12.09 32.34
CA GLU A 530 -1.10 -12.52 32.35
C GLU A 530 -0.84 -13.60 31.31
N ALA A 531 -1.73 -14.61 31.22
CA ALA A 531 -1.66 -15.63 30.19
C ALA A 531 -1.81 -15.04 28.78
N ALA A 532 -2.70 -14.06 28.60
CA ALA A 532 -2.88 -13.37 27.32
C ALA A 532 -1.65 -12.51 26.96
N ALA A 533 -1.06 -11.81 27.93
CA ALA A 533 0.17 -11.03 27.75
C ALA A 533 1.36 -11.94 27.40
N TYR A 534 1.48 -13.09 28.07
CA TYR A 534 2.49 -14.11 27.76
C TYR A 534 2.30 -14.67 26.33
N PHE A 535 1.06 -14.98 25.93
CA PHE A 535 0.77 -15.45 24.57
C PHE A 535 1.14 -14.39 23.52
N LYS A 536 0.73 -13.13 23.72
CA LYS A 536 1.07 -12.00 22.86
C LYS A 536 2.58 -11.74 22.79
N GLN A 537 3.31 -12.05 23.87
CA GLN A 537 4.77 -12.04 23.89
C GLN A 537 5.34 -13.13 22.97
N LEU A 538 4.82 -14.37 23.00
CA LEU A 538 5.23 -15.44 22.08
C LEU A 538 5.01 -15.05 20.61
N GLU A 539 3.91 -14.39 20.29
CA GLU A 539 3.61 -13.88 18.94
C GLU A 539 4.60 -12.80 18.51
N SER A 540 4.86 -11.80 19.37
CA SER A 540 5.85 -10.74 19.10
C SER A 540 7.27 -11.29 18.91
N GLN A 541 7.62 -12.37 19.61
CA GLN A 541 8.88 -13.10 19.47
C GLN A 541 8.89 -14.08 18.27
N LYS A 542 7.78 -14.18 17.51
CA LYS A 542 7.52 -15.19 16.46
C LYS A 542 7.73 -16.64 16.91
N ARG A 543 7.55 -16.90 18.21
CA ARG A 543 7.58 -18.22 18.84
C ARG A 543 6.23 -18.94 18.73
N TYR A 544 5.14 -18.22 18.53
CA TYR A 544 3.88 -18.78 18.02
C TYR A 544 3.70 -18.35 16.56
N GLN A 545 3.31 -19.28 15.67
CA GLN A 545 3.07 -19.03 14.24
C GLN A 545 1.90 -19.87 13.74
N ALA A 546 1.05 -19.31 12.86
CA ALA A 546 -0.11 -19.99 12.30
C ALA A 546 -0.15 -19.90 10.75
N ASP A 547 -0.46 -21.02 10.08
CA ASP A 547 -0.70 -21.13 8.63
C ASP A 547 -2.05 -21.82 8.38
N VAL A 548 -3.12 -21.03 8.28
CA VAL A 548 -4.51 -21.53 8.43
C VAL A 548 -5.46 -21.03 7.35
N TRP A 549 -6.44 -21.87 6.99
CA TRP A 549 -7.41 -21.63 5.91
C TRP A 549 -8.80 -22.19 6.25
N SER A 550 -9.85 -21.71 5.56
CA SER A 550 -11.26 -22.03 5.87
C SER A 550 -12.00 -22.71 4.70
N THR A 551 -12.94 -23.60 5.01
CA THR A 551 -13.92 -24.16 4.04
C THR A 551 -15.33 -23.59 4.25
N ILE A 552 -16.12 -23.49 3.18
CA ILE A 552 -17.23 -22.52 2.99
C ILE A 552 -18.50 -22.73 3.84
N GLU A 553 -18.65 -23.86 4.55
CA GLU A 553 -19.92 -24.20 5.22
C GLU A 553 -20.20 -23.41 6.52
N ALA A 554 -21.46 -22.97 6.66
CA ALA A 554 -22.12 -22.22 7.77
C ALA A 554 -21.85 -20.68 7.86
N ARG A 555 -22.82 -19.83 7.45
CA ARG A 555 -22.65 -18.37 7.27
C ARG A 555 -23.87 -17.46 7.62
N SER A 556 -24.66 -17.72 8.69
CA SER A 556 -25.98 -17.01 8.81
C SER A 556 -26.64 -16.71 10.18
N LYS A 557 -25.99 -16.82 11.36
CA LYS A 557 -26.68 -16.47 12.64
C LYS A 557 -25.92 -15.62 13.67
N LEU A 558 -24.64 -15.29 13.44
CA LEU A 558 -23.80 -14.57 14.42
C LEU A 558 -23.59 -13.07 14.10
N ILE A 559 -24.16 -12.56 13.01
CA ILE A 559 -23.64 -11.37 12.32
C ILE A 559 -24.33 -10.04 12.69
N SER A 560 -25.55 -10.08 13.25
CA SER A 560 -26.24 -8.89 13.76
C SER A 560 -25.62 -8.41 15.09
N ILE A 561 -25.78 -9.20 16.16
CA ILE A 561 -25.53 -8.84 17.56
C ILE A 561 -24.19 -8.11 17.77
N ILE A 562 -23.11 -8.62 17.17
CA ILE A 562 -21.74 -8.07 17.30
C ILE A 562 -21.63 -6.62 16.79
N ARG A 563 -22.42 -6.21 15.79
CA ARG A 563 -22.38 -4.84 15.26
C ARG A 563 -23.02 -3.83 16.21
N ASP A 564 -24.03 -4.27 16.96
CA ASP A 564 -24.93 -3.41 17.69
C ASP A 564 -24.50 -3.24 19.17
N MET A 565 -23.69 -4.16 19.71
CA MET A 565 -23.05 -4.05 21.04
C MET A 565 -22.34 -2.70 21.26
N ARG A 566 -21.63 -2.20 20.23
CA ARG A 566 -20.81 -0.97 20.31
C ARG A 566 -21.63 0.34 20.20
N LEU A 567 -22.96 0.27 20.11
CA LEU A 567 -23.83 1.47 20.06
C LEU A 567 -23.76 2.28 21.37
N ASN A 568 -23.48 1.62 22.50
CA ASN A 568 -23.36 2.25 23.83
C ASN A 568 -22.36 3.43 23.88
N ARG A 569 -21.30 3.41 23.06
CA ARG A 569 -20.30 4.50 23.01
C ARG A 569 -20.85 5.85 22.52
N ARG A 570 -22.06 5.89 21.97
CA ARG A 570 -22.67 7.10 21.40
C ARG A 570 -24.12 7.33 21.80
N THR A 571 -24.71 6.40 22.56
CA THR A 571 -26.08 6.49 23.04
C THR A 571 -26.08 6.60 24.57
N SER A 572 -26.45 7.76 25.11
CA SER A 572 -26.83 7.86 26.53
C SER A 572 -28.31 7.57 26.69
N VAL A 573 -28.72 6.81 27.72
CA VAL A 573 -30.13 6.44 27.97
C VAL A 573 -30.67 7.17 29.20
N SER A 574 -31.72 7.96 29.05
CA SER A 574 -32.38 8.71 30.13
C SER A 574 -33.59 7.97 30.68
N GLY A 575 -33.66 7.78 32.00
CA GLY A 575 -34.82 7.29 32.73
C GLY A 575 -35.55 8.38 33.51
N ARG A 576 -36.03 8.03 34.71
CA ARG A 576 -36.74 8.91 35.65
C ARG A 576 -35.84 9.36 36.79
N LEU A 577 -35.06 8.44 37.37
CA LEU A 577 -34.10 8.66 38.45
C LEU A 577 -32.65 8.67 37.95
N VAL A 578 -32.34 7.94 36.88
CA VAL A 578 -30.96 7.82 36.35
C VAL A 578 -30.82 8.26 34.88
N VAL A 579 -29.58 8.55 34.50
CA VAL A 579 -29.12 8.56 33.11
C VAL A 579 -27.95 7.59 33.01
N LEU A 580 -27.96 6.75 31.98
CA LEU A 580 -26.86 5.89 31.59
C LEU A 580 -26.03 6.62 30.53
N ILE A 581 -24.72 6.78 30.73
CA ILE A 581 -23.83 7.48 29.79
C ILE A 581 -22.63 6.59 29.37
N PRO A 582 -21.97 6.86 28.23
CA PRO A 582 -20.77 6.14 27.81
C PRO A 582 -19.66 6.18 28.88
N TYR A 583 -18.99 5.04 29.12
CA TYR A 583 -17.81 5.00 29.99
C TYR A 583 -16.58 5.54 29.26
N ASP A 584 -16.41 6.87 29.26
CA ASP A 584 -15.27 7.56 28.68
C ASP A 584 -14.11 7.83 29.66
N LYS A 585 -12.93 8.06 29.09
CA LYS A 585 -11.64 8.25 29.78
C LYS A 585 -11.68 9.23 30.97
N ALA A 586 -12.52 10.27 30.92
CA ALA A 586 -12.65 11.23 32.01
C ALA A 586 -13.08 10.57 33.34
N HIS A 587 -13.97 9.58 33.28
CA HIS A 587 -14.56 8.91 34.44
C HIS A 587 -13.59 8.03 35.23
N VAL A 588 -12.53 7.53 34.57
CA VAL A 588 -11.57 6.57 35.13
C VAL A 588 -10.98 7.04 36.44
N ALA A 589 -10.68 8.33 36.57
CA ALA A 589 -10.11 8.90 37.80
C ALA A 589 -11.10 8.88 38.99
N ARG A 590 -12.42 8.93 38.76
CA ARG A 590 -13.45 8.80 39.82
C ARG A 590 -13.79 7.33 40.07
N TYR A 591 -13.85 6.51 39.03
CA TYR A 591 -14.03 5.06 39.14
C TYR A 591 -12.92 4.41 39.99
N HIS A 592 -11.66 4.77 39.70
CA HIS A 592 -10.48 4.32 40.46
C HIS A 592 -10.52 4.72 41.94
N GLN A 593 -11.13 5.86 42.29
CA GLN A 593 -11.34 6.27 43.69
C GLN A 593 -12.36 5.37 44.39
N TRP A 594 -13.45 4.99 43.72
CA TRP A 594 -14.39 4.00 44.25
C TRP A 594 -13.74 2.62 44.42
N MET A 595 -12.88 2.22 43.48
CA MET A 595 -12.08 0.98 43.57
C MET A 595 -10.98 1.01 44.63
N GLN A 596 -10.75 2.12 45.34
CA GLN A 596 -9.95 2.09 46.57
C GLN A 596 -10.73 1.56 47.79
N CYS A 597 -12.05 1.39 47.70
CA CYS A 597 -12.86 0.86 48.78
C CYS A 597 -12.87 -0.68 48.76
N ASP A 598 -12.23 -1.32 49.75
CA ASP A 598 -12.19 -2.78 49.88
C ASP A 598 -13.59 -3.42 49.98
N ILE A 599 -14.57 -2.72 50.57
CA ILE A 599 -15.96 -3.20 50.65
C ILE A 599 -16.59 -3.29 49.26
N LEU A 600 -16.37 -2.28 48.39
CA LEU A 600 -16.88 -2.31 47.02
C LEU A 600 -16.22 -3.44 46.23
N ARG A 601 -14.89 -3.49 46.21
CA ARG A 601 -14.14 -4.56 45.54
C ARG A 601 -14.53 -5.97 45.99
N THR A 602 -14.80 -6.18 47.29
CA THR A 602 -15.26 -7.48 47.80
C THR A 602 -16.70 -7.82 47.36
N GLN A 603 -17.53 -6.81 47.11
CA GLN A 603 -18.92 -6.96 46.63
C GLN A 603 -19.03 -7.08 45.10
N THR A 604 -18.07 -6.54 44.33
CA THR A 604 -17.98 -6.62 42.87
C THR A 604 -16.99 -7.68 42.36
N GLY A 605 -16.22 -8.31 43.25
CA GLY A 605 -15.18 -9.29 42.89
C GLY A 605 -13.92 -8.67 42.25
N SER A 606 -13.75 -7.34 42.30
CA SER A 606 -12.74 -6.63 41.52
C SER A 606 -11.37 -6.56 42.20
N GLU A 607 -10.31 -6.79 41.42
CA GLU A 607 -8.92 -6.67 41.87
C GLU A 607 -8.50 -5.20 42.10
N LYS A 608 -7.31 -4.99 42.69
CA LYS A 608 -6.79 -3.64 42.95
C LYS A 608 -5.80 -3.22 41.85
N LEU A 609 -6.32 -2.59 40.81
CA LEU A 609 -5.52 -2.05 39.70
C LEU A 609 -4.81 -0.73 40.04
N SER A 610 -3.79 -0.39 39.26
CA SER A 610 -3.23 0.97 39.23
C SER A 610 -4.08 1.91 38.37
N LEU A 611 -3.94 3.22 38.55
CA LEU A 611 -4.63 4.21 37.71
C LEU A 611 -4.25 4.09 36.22
N GLU A 612 -3.04 3.63 35.89
CA GLU A 612 -2.63 3.41 34.50
C GLU A 612 -3.32 2.18 33.88
N ASP A 613 -3.56 1.15 34.69
CA ASP A 613 -4.21 -0.09 34.24
C ASP A 613 -5.73 0.06 34.16
N GLU A 614 -6.32 0.90 35.00
CA GLU A 614 -7.72 1.33 34.87
C GLU A 614 -7.97 2.10 33.56
N TYR A 615 -7.00 2.89 33.08
CA TYR A 615 -7.07 3.50 31.75
C TYR A 615 -6.99 2.46 30.62
N LYS A 616 -6.20 1.40 30.78
CA LYS A 616 -6.11 0.29 29.81
C LYS A 616 -7.41 -0.53 29.80
N MET A 617 -7.99 -0.78 30.97
CA MET A 617 -9.24 -1.53 31.14
C MET A 617 -10.47 -0.74 30.64
N GLN A 618 -10.55 0.56 30.90
CA GLN A 618 -11.60 1.40 30.31
C GLN A 618 -11.55 1.40 28.78
N GLN A 619 -10.34 1.37 28.18
CA GLN A 619 -10.20 1.23 26.74
C GLN A 619 -10.64 -0.16 26.25
N SER A 620 -10.27 -1.25 26.93
CA SER A 620 -10.71 -2.60 26.52
C SER A 620 -12.23 -2.77 26.64
N TRP A 621 -12.86 -2.24 27.69
CA TRP A 621 -14.32 -2.25 27.88
C TRP A 621 -15.08 -1.46 26.83
N GLN A 622 -14.47 -0.45 26.19
CA GLN A 622 -15.03 0.15 24.97
C GLN A 622 -14.78 -0.72 23.73
N ASP A 623 -13.57 -1.26 23.57
CA ASP A 623 -13.09 -1.88 22.32
C ASP A 623 -13.47 -3.35 22.11
N ASP A 624 -14.00 -4.02 23.13
CA ASP A 624 -14.51 -5.40 23.05
C ASP A 624 -15.78 -5.56 22.17
N ASP A 625 -16.08 -6.81 21.81
CA ASP A 625 -17.27 -7.19 21.02
C ASP A 625 -18.31 -8.00 21.84
N ASP A 626 -17.97 -8.43 23.06
CA ASP A 626 -18.87 -9.17 23.97
C ASP A 626 -19.26 -8.40 25.27
N LYS A 627 -18.67 -7.21 25.50
CA LYS A 627 -18.93 -6.37 26.70
C LYS A 627 -19.71 -5.11 26.35
N LEU A 628 -20.58 -4.67 27.27
CA LEU A 628 -21.31 -3.42 27.17
C LEU A 628 -21.46 -2.80 28.56
N THR A 629 -20.81 -1.65 28.76
CA THR A 629 -20.87 -0.86 30.01
C THR A 629 -21.60 0.46 29.80
N PHE A 630 -22.34 0.90 30.81
CA PHE A 630 -22.79 2.27 31.00
C PHE A 630 -22.44 2.78 32.40
N ILE A 631 -22.05 4.05 32.50
CA ILE A 631 -21.94 4.76 33.77
C ILE A 631 -23.33 5.23 34.21
N VAL A 632 -23.68 4.97 35.47
CA VAL A 632 -24.95 5.37 36.09
C VAL A 632 -24.77 6.75 36.75
N VAL A 633 -25.54 7.71 36.26
CA VAL A 633 -25.55 9.11 36.69
C VAL A 633 -26.89 9.42 37.38
N ALA A 634 -26.85 10.09 38.53
CA ALA A 634 -28.08 10.50 39.23
C ALA A 634 -28.74 11.68 38.50
N LYS A 635 -29.90 11.46 37.87
CA LYS A 635 -30.51 12.41 36.93
C LYS A 635 -30.81 13.78 37.53
N GLN A 636 -31.26 13.80 38.80
CA GLN A 636 -31.47 15.05 39.53
C GLN A 636 -30.16 15.82 39.69
N LEU A 637 -29.10 15.16 40.19
CA LEU A 637 -27.83 15.80 40.47
C LEU A 637 -27.14 16.28 39.18
N TRP A 638 -27.34 15.57 38.06
CA TRP A 638 -26.86 15.94 36.73
C TRP A 638 -27.57 17.18 36.16
N GLN A 639 -28.88 17.32 36.42
CA GLN A 639 -29.62 18.52 36.03
C GLN A 639 -29.25 19.73 36.92
N GLU A 640 -29.03 19.51 38.22
CA GLU A 640 -28.58 20.53 39.17
C GLU A 640 -27.12 20.97 38.90
N SER A 641 -26.24 20.07 38.46
CA SER A 641 -24.82 20.34 38.14
C SER A 641 -24.59 20.98 36.76
N ARG A 642 -25.64 21.22 35.97
CA ARG A 642 -25.58 21.66 34.56
C ARG A 642 -24.91 20.65 33.61
N PHE A 643 -25.27 19.38 33.75
CA PHE A 643 -24.79 18.26 32.94
C PHE A 643 -23.31 17.93 33.15
N ASP A 644 -22.80 18.14 34.37
CA ASP A 644 -21.49 17.60 34.78
C ASP A 644 -21.64 16.09 35.09
N ASP A 645 -21.25 15.28 34.09
CA ASP A 645 -21.18 13.82 34.14
C ASP A 645 -20.32 13.32 35.32
N LEU A 646 -19.16 13.97 35.55
CA LEU A 646 -18.22 13.57 36.60
C LEU A 646 -18.77 13.88 37.98
N GLY A 647 -19.40 15.05 38.17
CA GLY A 647 -20.02 15.44 39.44
C GLY A 647 -21.20 14.54 39.82
N ALA A 648 -22.05 14.18 38.85
CA ALA A 648 -23.28 13.42 39.05
C ALA A 648 -23.16 11.89 38.94
N MET A 649 -21.96 11.38 38.62
CA MET A 649 -21.61 9.96 38.62
C MET A 649 -21.94 9.29 39.96
N VAL A 650 -22.66 8.15 39.95
CA VAL A 650 -23.01 7.39 41.18
C VAL A 650 -22.76 5.88 41.12
N GLY A 651 -22.49 5.33 39.94
CA GLY A 651 -22.17 3.92 39.75
C GLY A 651 -22.03 3.54 38.27
N ASP A 652 -22.26 2.27 37.96
CA ASP A 652 -22.17 1.68 36.61
C ASP A 652 -23.06 0.44 36.49
N VAL A 653 -23.28 -0.01 35.27
CA VAL A 653 -24.06 -1.20 34.93
C VAL A 653 -23.44 -1.89 33.70
N ASN A 654 -23.20 -3.20 33.79
CA ASN A 654 -22.42 -3.96 32.81
C ASN A 654 -23.23 -5.15 32.25
N LEU A 655 -22.92 -5.53 31.01
CA LEU A 655 -23.48 -6.67 30.31
C LEU A 655 -22.39 -7.44 29.57
N PHE A 656 -22.37 -8.76 29.72
CA PHE A 656 -21.41 -9.67 29.09
C PHE A 656 -22.17 -10.74 28.28
N PHE A 657 -22.03 -10.73 26.95
CA PHE A 657 -22.83 -11.58 26.06
C PHE A 657 -22.12 -12.91 25.71
N THR A 658 -22.75 -14.03 26.05
CA THR A 658 -22.27 -15.38 25.70
C THR A 658 -23.04 -15.96 24.50
N PRO A 659 -22.43 -16.08 23.30
CA PRO A 659 -23.08 -16.67 22.13
C PRO A 659 -23.17 -18.20 22.22
N ALA A 660 -24.25 -18.77 21.68
CA ALA A 660 -24.48 -20.21 21.67
C ALA A 660 -23.46 -20.96 20.81
N CYS A 661 -22.84 -21.98 21.39
CA CYS A 661 -21.88 -22.85 20.70
C CYS A 661 -22.59 -23.95 19.91
N PRO A 662 -22.34 -24.13 18.59
CA PRO A 662 -23.03 -25.13 17.76
C PRO A 662 -22.93 -26.61 18.19
N ASN A 663 -22.06 -26.93 19.15
CA ASN A 663 -21.84 -28.28 19.68
C ASN A 663 -22.22 -28.44 21.18
N ARG A 664 -22.94 -27.47 21.76
CA ARG A 664 -23.60 -27.60 23.08
C ARG A 664 -25.07 -27.20 22.95
N ALA A 665 -25.94 -27.82 23.74
CA ALA A 665 -27.38 -27.53 23.75
C ALA A 665 -27.74 -26.29 24.62
N GLU A 666 -26.85 -25.30 24.65
CA GLU A 666 -26.93 -24.13 25.53
C GLU A 666 -27.32 -22.90 24.71
N GLU A 667 -28.50 -22.34 25.01
CA GLU A 667 -29.03 -21.12 24.36
C GLU A 667 -28.22 -19.88 24.75
N PRO A 668 -28.09 -18.87 23.85
CA PRO A 668 -27.28 -17.69 24.11
C PRO A 668 -27.90 -16.88 25.25
N PHE A 669 -27.06 -16.27 26.08
CA PHE A 669 -27.51 -15.45 27.20
C PHE A 669 -26.54 -14.28 27.43
N ALA A 670 -27.04 -13.23 28.07
CA ALA A 670 -26.20 -12.15 28.58
C ALA A 670 -26.18 -12.13 30.10
N GLU A 671 -24.99 -12.09 30.68
CA GLU A 671 -24.78 -11.85 32.10
C GLU A 671 -24.85 -10.34 32.40
N VAL A 672 -25.44 -9.96 33.53
CA VAL A 672 -25.73 -8.56 33.87
C VAL A 672 -25.33 -8.23 35.31
N GLU A 673 -24.56 -7.15 35.46
CA GLU A 673 -24.03 -6.65 36.74
C GLU A 673 -24.42 -5.18 36.97
N VAL A 674 -24.41 -4.74 38.23
CA VAL A 674 -24.71 -3.36 38.61
C VAL A 674 -23.99 -2.96 39.90
N MET A 675 -23.38 -1.79 39.93
CA MET A 675 -22.85 -1.16 41.14
C MET A 675 -23.46 0.23 41.32
N ILE A 676 -23.89 0.55 42.55
CA ILE A 676 -24.13 1.93 43.00
C ILE A 676 -23.06 2.27 44.04
N ALA A 677 -21.95 2.80 43.55
CA ALA A 677 -20.76 3.06 44.35
C ALA A 677 -21.03 4.07 45.47
N GLU A 678 -21.74 5.15 45.18
CA GLU A 678 -21.98 6.25 46.12
C GLU A 678 -22.96 5.86 47.24
N PRO A 679 -22.52 5.76 48.53
CA PRO A 679 -23.35 5.24 49.61
C PRO A 679 -24.66 6.01 49.83
N ALA A 680 -24.65 7.32 49.60
CA ALA A 680 -25.81 8.19 49.79
C ALA A 680 -26.99 7.86 48.85
N TRP A 681 -26.74 7.17 47.73
CA TRP A 681 -27.72 6.85 46.69
C TRP A 681 -28.19 5.38 46.69
N ARG A 682 -27.52 4.52 47.47
CA ARG A 682 -27.93 3.12 47.66
C ARG A 682 -29.33 3.04 48.29
N GLY A 683 -30.09 1.99 47.96
CA GLY A 683 -31.47 1.79 48.43
C GLY A 683 -32.54 2.71 47.82
N ARG A 684 -32.18 3.78 47.09
CA ARG A 684 -33.15 4.73 46.50
C ARG A 684 -33.75 4.30 45.15
N GLY A 685 -33.58 3.04 44.74
CA GLY A 685 -34.11 2.49 43.49
C GLY A 685 -33.26 2.70 42.23
N LEU A 686 -32.21 3.52 42.25
CA LEU A 686 -31.39 3.85 41.06
C LEU A 686 -30.86 2.61 40.33
N GLY A 687 -30.27 1.65 41.04
CA GLY A 687 -29.78 0.39 40.44
C GLY A 687 -30.89 -0.48 39.83
N LYS A 688 -32.13 -0.40 40.35
CA LYS A 688 -33.29 -1.10 39.78
C LYS A 688 -33.74 -0.47 38.46
N GLU A 689 -33.64 0.85 38.35
CA GLU A 689 -33.93 1.57 37.12
C GLU A 689 -32.83 1.36 36.07
N ALA A 690 -31.56 1.42 36.48
CA ALA A 690 -30.40 1.17 35.62
C ALA A 690 -30.44 -0.22 34.97
N VAL A 691 -30.67 -1.28 35.75
CA VAL A 691 -30.78 -2.66 35.22
C VAL A 691 -31.99 -2.78 34.28
N LYS A 692 -33.16 -2.19 34.61
CA LYS A 692 -34.31 -2.17 33.68
C LYS A 692 -33.97 -1.50 32.36
N MET A 693 -33.30 -0.36 32.39
CA MET A 693 -32.94 0.40 31.19
C MET A 693 -31.91 -0.34 30.34
N LEU A 694 -30.89 -0.95 30.95
CA LEU A 694 -29.92 -1.81 30.26
C LEU A 694 -30.60 -3.03 29.61
N LEU A 695 -31.49 -3.71 30.32
CA LEU A 695 -32.23 -4.86 29.79
C LEU A 695 -33.17 -4.48 28.63
N VAL A 696 -33.86 -3.33 28.73
CA VAL A 696 -34.68 -2.76 27.65
C VAL A 696 -33.82 -2.40 26.44
N TYR A 697 -32.67 -1.76 26.65
CA TYR A 697 -31.69 -1.42 25.61
C TYR A 697 -31.18 -2.67 24.89
N ALA A 698 -30.76 -3.68 25.65
CA ALA A 698 -30.24 -4.95 25.13
C ALA A 698 -31.30 -5.74 24.35
N PHE A 699 -32.54 -5.79 24.83
CA PHE A 699 -33.64 -6.42 24.09
C PHE A 699 -33.93 -5.68 22.76
N GLN A 700 -33.98 -4.35 22.80
CA GLN A 700 -34.28 -3.54 21.62
C GLN A 700 -33.21 -3.61 20.53
N HIS A 701 -31.95 -3.38 20.92
CA HIS A 701 -30.86 -3.11 19.97
C HIS A 701 -29.98 -4.34 19.73
N LEU A 702 -29.94 -5.29 20.66
CA LEU A 702 -29.11 -6.52 20.56
C LEU A 702 -29.95 -7.79 20.35
N HIS A 703 -31.27 -7.71 20.50
CA HIS A 703 -32.22 -8.82 20.42
C HIS A 703 -31.91 -9.98 21.38
N ILE A 704 -31.39 -9.64 22.57
CA ILE A 704 -31.12 -10.59 23.65
C ILE A 704 -32.39 -10.75 24.49
N GLU A 705 -32.93 -11.97 24.55
CA GLU A 705 -34.13 -12.30 25.34
C GLU A 705 -33.79 -12.95 26.70
N ARG A 706 -32.68 -13.71 26.78
CA ARG A 706 -32.27 -14.45 27.98
C ARG A 706 -31.12 -13.77 28.70
N PHE A 707 -31.34 -13.46 29.97
CA PHE A 707 -30.38 -12.78 30.84
C PHE A 707 -30.08 -13.61 32.08
N VAL A 708 -28.87 -13.47 32.61
CA VAL A 708 -28.35 -14.16 33.80
C VAL A 708 -27.73 -13.13 34.75
N ALA A 709 -27.80 -13.39 36.05
CA ALA A 709 -27.02 -12.71 37.06
C ALA A 709 -26.40 -13.75 38.00
N LYS A 710 -25.07 -13.75 38.17
CA LYS A 710 -24.39 -14.49 39.23
C LYS A 710 -24.24 -13.57 40.45
N ILE A 711 -24.63 -14.04 41.62
CA ILE A 711 -24.68 -13.22 42.84
C ILE A 711 -24.13 -14.03 44.00
N ARG A 712 -23.07 -13.53 44.66
CA ARG A 712 -22.49 -14.17 45.85
C ARG A 712 -23.52 -14.22 46.99
N LEU A 713 -23.55 -15.33 47.73
CA LEU A 713 -24.57 -15.64 48.74
C LEU A 713 -24.58 -14.67 49.94
N ASP A 714 -23.49 -13.93 50.15
CA ASP A 714 -23.34 -12.86 51.14
C ASP A 714 -23.88 -11.49 50.66
N ASN A 715 -24.24 -11.36 49.37
CA ASN A 715 -24.74 -10.12 48.78
C ASN A 715 -26.28 -10.05 48.78
N GLU A 716 -26.88 -10.07 49.98
CA GLU A 716 -28.34 -9.94 50.18
C GLU A 716 -28.99 -8.78 49.40
N PRO A 717 -28.41 -7.57 49.31
CA PRO A 717 -29.02 -6.47 48.56
C PRO A 717 -29.16 -6.75 47.06
N SER A 718 -28.17 -7.38 46.44
CA SER A 718 -28.24 -7.78 45.02
C SER A 718 -29.22 -8.93 44.81
N LEU A 719 -29.24 -9.93 45.70
CA LEU A 719 -30.24 -11.00 45.66
C LEU A 719 -31.67 -10.44 45.69
N ALA A 720 -31.96 -9.54 46.63
CA ALA A 720 -33.25 -8.86 46.73
C ALA A 720 -33.56 -7.99 45.49
N LEU A 721 -32.55 -7.31 44.93
CA LEU A 721 -32.70 -6.50 43.72
C LEU A 721 -33.17 -7.33 42.52
N PHE A 722 -32.44 -8.39 42.17
CA PHE A 722 -32.75 -9.22 41.00
C PHE A 722 -34.02 -10.07 41.19
N GLN A 723 -34.28 -10.58 42.40
CA GLN A 723 -35.60 -11.17 42.74
C GLN A 723 -36.75 -10.18 42.50
N SER A 724 -36.57 -8.91 42.89
CA SER A 724 -37.58 -7.87 42.65
C SER A 724 -37.72 -7.42 41.19
N LEU A 725 -36.84 -7.92 40.30
CA LEU A 725 -36.88 -7.81 38.84
C LEU A 725 -37.37 -9.11 38.16
N GLN A 726 -37.92 -10.05 38.93
CA GLN A 726 -38.48 -11.32 38.47
C GLN A 726 -37.46 -12.35 37.91
N PHE A 727 -36.16 -12.14 38.14
CA PHE A 727 -35.17 -13.19 37.92
C PHE A 727 -35.45 -14.37 38.86
N LYS A 728 -35.22 -15.59 38.37
CA LYS A 728 -35.45 -16.85 39.08
C LYS A 728 -34.14 -17.60 39.26
N GLN A 729 -33.89 -18.14 40.46
CA GLN A 729 -32.75 -19.03 40.69
C GLN A 729 -32.88 -20.29 39.80
N PHE A 730 -31.81 -20.63 39.07
CA PHE A 730 -31.73 -21.88 38.30
C PHE A 730 -30.49 -22.73 38.63
N CYS A 731 -29.41 -22.11 39.14
CA CYS A 731 -28.21 -22.83 39.58
C CYS A 731 -27.65 -22.22 40.88
N ARG A 732 -26.90 -23.03 41.64
CA ARG A 732 -26.14 -22.63 42.83
C ARG A 732 -24.76 -23.28 42.70
N VAL A 733 -23.70 -22.51 42.94
CA VAL A 733 -22.32 -22.98 42.81
C VAL A 733 -21.60 -22.78 44.14
N ASP A 734 -21.63 -23.82 44.97
CA ASP A 734 -21.07 -23.80 46.32
C ASP A 734 -19.53 -23.59 46.35
N VAL A 735 -18.82 -23.84 45.25
CA VAL A 735 -17.36 -23.58 45.15
C VAL A 735 -17.05 -22.09 45.23
N PHE A 736 -17.83 -21.24 44.56
CA PHE A 736 -17.67 -19.78 44.57
C PHE A 736 -18.60 -19.08 45.59
N GLN A 737 -19.43 -19.86 46.30
CA GLN A 737 -20.52 -19.37 47.15
C GLN A 737 -21.49 -18.46 46.37
N GLU A 738 -21.92 -18.89 45.18
CA GLU A 738 -22.74 -18.09 44.26
C GLU A 738 -24.11 -18.70 43.96
N LEU A 739 -25.06 -17.81 43.68
CA LEU A 739 -26.40 -18.11 43.19
C LEU A 739 -26.56 -17.56 41.77
N HIS A 740 -26.89 -18.42 40.82
CA HIS A 740 -27.15 -17.98 39.45
C HIS A 740 -28.67 -17.85 39.25
N MET A 741 -29.09 -16.68 38.82
CA MET A 741 -30.48 -16.37 38.51
C MET A 741 -30.64 -16.04 37.03
N GLU A 742 -31.77 -16.42 36.41
CA GLU A 742 -32.09 -16.09 35.02
C GLU A 742 -33.42 -15.36 34.88
N LEU A 743 -33.53 -14.58 33.81
CA LEU A 743 -34.75 -13.94 33.35
C LEU A 743 -34.85 -14.12 31.82
N ILE A 744 -36.00 -14.59 31.35
CA ILE A 744 -36.38 -14.48 29.94
C ILE A 744 -37.32 -13.27 29.84
N LEU A 745 -36.92 -12.27 29.06
CA LEU A 745 -37.59 -10.99 28.94
C LEU A 745 -38.49 -11.00 27.71
N HIS A 746 -39.77 -10.65 27.87
CA HIS A 746 -40.76 -10.66 26.79
C HIS A 746 -41.19 -9.24 26.38
N PRO A 747 -41.66 -9.02 25.12
CA PRO A 747 -42.03 -7.70 24.62
C PRO A 747 -42.99 -6.90 25.51
N ASP A 748 -43.96 -7.57 26.14
CA ASP A 748 -44.93 -6.91 27.04
C ASP A 748 -44.26 -6.35 28.31
N MET A 749 -43.26 -7.06 28.84
CA MET A 749 -42.45 -6.61 29.97
C MET A 749 -41.59 -5.41 29.57
N VAL A 750 -40.99 -5.44 28.38
CA VAL A 750 -40.19 -4.33 27.82
C VAL A 750 -41.05 -3.08 27.67
N ASN A 751 -42.27 -3.21 27.13
CA ASN A 751 -43.20 -2.09 26.97
C ASN A 751 -43.67 -1.53 28.32
N ALA A 752 -43.96 -2.39 29.30
CA ALA A 752 -44.30 -1.96 30.66
C ALA A 752 -43.12 -1.25 31.35
N TRP A 753 -41.89 -1.77 31.22
CA TRP A 753 -40.70 -1.17 31.82
C TRP A 753 -40.33 0.17 31.20
N LYS A 754 -40.49 0.35 29.87
CA LYS A 754 -40.33 1.66 29.22
C LYS A 754 -41.24 2.74 29.82
N GLN A 755 -42.50 2.40 30.09
CA GLN A 755 -43.49 3.31 30.67
C GLN A 755 -43.18 3.63 32.14
N ASP A 756 -42.78 2.61 32.91
CA ASP A 756 -42.38 2.73 34.32
C ASP A 756 -41.11 3.57 34.52
N THR A 757 -40.10 3.42 33.66
CA THR A 757 -38.81 4.14 33.75
C THR A 757 -38.77 5.45 32.95
N ASN A 758 -39.75 5.74 32.10
CA ASN A 758 -39.74 6.88 31.16
C ASN A 758 -38.46 6.94 30.29
N TYR A 759 -38.20 5.83 29.59
CA TYR A 759 -37.00 5.56 28.77
C TYR A 759 -36.87 6.48 27.52
N ALA A 760 -35.68 7.06 27.29
CA ALA A 760 -35.31 7.88 26.10
C ALA A 760 -33.78 7.87 25.80
N GLU A 761 -33.30 8.36 24.65
CA GLU A 761 -31.89 8.20 24.16
C GLU A 761 -31.22 9.53 23.63
N LEU A 762 -29.87 9.73 23.78
CA LEU A 762 -29.06 10.99 23.61
C LEU A 762 -27.55 10.74 23.14
N GLY A 763 -26.60 11.73 22.93
CA GLY A 763 -25.19 11.52 22.38
C GLY A 763 -24.01 12.56 22.64
N TYR A 764 -22.73 12.37 22.13
CA TYR A 764 -21.38 12.79 22.76
C TYR A 764 -20.01 13.02 21.89
N PRO A 765 -18.80 13.51 22.40
CA PRO A 765 -17.45 13.83 21.68
C PRO A 765 -15.98 13.57 22.34
N CYS A 766 -14.76 13.81 21.69
CA CYS A 766 -13.32 13.65 22.27
C CYS A 766 -12.00 14.31 21.54
N ALA A 767 -10.68 14.07 21.94
CA ALA A 767 -9.36 14.80 21.56
C ALA A 767 -7.91 14.05 21.47
N GLN A 768 -6.67 14.73 21.46
CA GLN A 768 -5.26 14.24 21.03
C GLN A 768 -3.91 14.74 21.80
N ILE A 769 -2.62 14.22 21.57
CA ILE A 769 -1.21 14.65 22.11
C ILE A 769 0.13 13.89 21.57
N ASN A 770 1.40 14.47 21.50
CA ASN A 770 2.74 13.99 20.86
C ASN A 770 3.72 13.00 21.67
N ASP A 771 5.07 12.68 21.56
CA ASP A 771 6.47 12.98 20.94
C ASP A 771 7.54 11.85 21.37
N GLN A 772 8.93 11.77 21.33
CA GLN A 772 10.20 12.21 20.61
C GLN A 772 11.50 11.51 21.21
N MET A 773 12.67 11.27 20.51
CA MET A 773 14.11 11.15 21.06
C MET A 773 15.29 10.90 20.02
N LYS A 774 16.53 10.50 20.45
CA LYS A 774 17.88 10.69 19.78
C LYS A 774 18.72 9.43 19.39
N LEU A 775 19.87 9.59 18.69
CA LEU A 775 20.79 8.55 18.13
C LEU A 775 22.18 8.41 18.82
N ASP A 776 22.77 7.19 18.80
CA ASP A 776 24.22 6.87 18.75
C ASP A 776 24.42 5.33 18.53
N ASP A 777 24.88 4.87 17.34
CA ASP A 777 25.48 3.53 17.03
C ASP A 777 25.51 3.25 15.49
N TYR A 778 26.60 3.58 14.75
CA TYR A 778 26.57 3.44 13.27
C TYR A 778 27.85 3.08 12.50
N GLU A 779 29.00 2.77 13.12
CA GLU A 779 30.24 2.47 12.36
C GLU A 779 30.46 0.99 11.98
N PHE A 780 29.70 0.03 12.51
CA PHE A 780 29.95 -1.41 12.28
C PHE A 780 29.42 -1.98 10.95
N LEU A 781 28.65 -1.21 10.16
CA LEU A 781 27.81 -1.74 9.07
C LEU A 781 28.38 -1.61 7.64
N LEU A 782 29.56 -1.00 7.44
CA LEU A 782 29.98 -0.55 6.11
C LEU A 782 30.87 -1.52 5.27
N GLU A 783 31.44 -2.58 5.84
CA GLU A 783 32.39 -3.44 5.09
C GLU A 783 31.76 -4.64 4.34
N ASN A 784 30.51 -5.03 4.64
CA ASN A 784 29.95 -6.31 4.18
C ASN A 784 29.10 -6.26 2.88
N ASN A 785 28.86 -5.09 2.27
CA ASN A 785 27.89 -4.93 1.17
C ASN A 785 28.52 -4.73 -0.23
N LEU A 786 29.43 -5.64 -0.65
CA LEU A 786 30.00 -5.67 -2.01
C LEU A 786 29.94 -7.08 -2.64
N ALA A 787 28.76 -7.47 -3.12
CA ALA A 787 28.58 -8.69 -3.91
C ALA A 787 27.50 -8.55 -5.01
N LEU A 788 27.96 -8.22 -6.22
CA LEU A 788 27.45 -8.62 -7.55
C LEU A 788 25.94 -8.47 -7.90
N ASP A 789 25.67 -7.68 -8.94
CA ASP A 789 24.45 -7.73 -9.78
C ASP A 789 24.92 -7.89 -11.25
N PRO A 790 24.57 -8.98 -11.98
CA PRO A 790 25.37 -9.46 -13.12
C PRO A 790 24.94 -8.96 -14.51
N ILE A 791 24.38 -7.75 -14.65
CA ILE A 791 23.93 -7.21 -15.96
C ILE A 791 24.50 -5.81 -16.23
N GLY A 792 25.50 -5.74 -17.11
CA GLY A 792 25.92 -4.51 -17.82
C GLY A 792 26.67 -3.45 -16.98
N LYS A 793 27.71 -2.84 -17.59
CA LYS A 793 28.33 -1.63 -17.01
C LYS A 793 27.42 -0.43 -17.23
N THR A 794 26.51 -0.18 -16.27
CA THR A 794 25.67 1.02 -16.23
C THR A 794 26.50 2.30 -16.27
N VAL A 795 25.90 3.44 -16.64
CA VAL A 795 26.60 4.74 -16.66
C VAL A 795 27.20 5.04 -15.28
N ARG A 796 26.46 4.74 -14.21
CA ARG A 796 26.93 4.83 -12.81
C ARG A 796 28.14 3.94 -12.52
N GLN A 797 28.15 2.67 -12.97
CA GLN A 797 29.33 1.80 -12.79
C GLN A 797 30.54 2.27 -13.61
N SER A 798 30.33 2.81 -14.82
CA SER A 798 31.42 3.38 -15.62
C SER A 798 32.03 4.61 -14.92
N LEU A 799 31.19 5.54 -14.46
CA LEU A 799 31.63 6.72 -13.71
C LEU A 799 32.33 6.36 -12.40
N LEU A 800 31.84 5.36 -11.65
CA LEU A 800 32.53 4.87 -10.45
C LEU A 800 33.87 4.19 -10.78
N ALA A 801 34.02 3.53 -11.94
CA ALA A 801 35.29 2.96 -12.37
C ALA A 801 36.29 4.03 -12.89
N GLU A 802 35.78 5.11 -13.49
CA GLU A 802 36.58 6.18 -14.11
C GLU A 802 36.98 7.30 -13.12
N LEU A 803 36.11 7.61 -12.14
CA LEU A 803 36.27 8.71 -11.17
C LEU A 803 36.44 8.21 -9.72
N GLY A 804 35.97 7.01 -9.39
CA GLY A 804 36.02 6.44 -8.03
C GLY A 804 37.38 5.95 -7.51
N PRO A 805 38.45 5.68 -8.33
CA PRO A 805 39.77 5.39 -7.79
C PRO A 805 40.33 6.61 -7.01
N ARG A 806 40.28 6.53 -5.66
CA ARG A 806 40.63 7.60 -4.68
C ARG A 806 41.51 8.70 -5.28
N LEU A 807 40.93 9.89 -5.45
CA LEU A 807 41.55 11.08 -6.04
C LEU A 807 42.99 11.28 -5.55
N LYS A 808 43.96 10.87 -6.37
CA LYS A 808 45.39 11.10 -6.09
C LYS A 808 45.70 12.56 -6.40
N HIS A 809 45.40 13.42 -5.44
CA HIS A 809 45.39 14.89 -5.51
C HIS A 809 46.45 15.50 -6.45
N ASN A 810 47.72 15.08 -6.33
CA ASN A 810 48.82 15.59 -7.17
C ASN A 810 48.69 15.26 -8.67
N SER A 811 48.10 14.12 -9.03
CA SER A 811 47.85 13.73 -10.43
C SER A 811 46.57 14.39 -10.98
N SER A 812 45.51 14.48 -10.17
CA SER A 812 44.27 15.19 -10.54
C SER A 812 44.56 16.67 -10.83
N ARG A 813 45.24 17.35 -9.89
CA ARG A 813 45.59 18.78 -9.98
C ARG A 813 46.49 19.10 -11.17
N ALA A 814 47.31 18.15 -11.63
CA ALA A 814 48.12 18.29 -12.84
C ALA A 814 47.28 18.23 -14.13
N LYS A 815 46.27 17.34 -14.22
CA LYS A 815 45.35 17.28 -15.36
C LYS A 815 44.47 18.53 -15.46
N ILE A 816 43.89 18.96 -14.34
CA ILE A 816 43.01 20.14 -14.27
C ILE A 816 43.76 21.43 -14.64
N ARG A 817 45.09 21.50 -14.38
CA ARG A 817 45.91 22.67 -14.70
C ARG A 817 45.95 23.02 -16.20
N SER A 818 45.70 22.09 -17.12
CA SER A 818 45.62 22.40 -18.56
C SER A 818 44.47 23.36 -18.90
N LEU A 819 43.42 23.40 -18.08
CA LEU A 819 42.29 24.31 -18.26
C LEU A 819 42.67 25.78 -17.98
N LEU A 820 43.74 26.04 -17.22
CA LEU A 820 44.23 27.41 -16.99
C LEU A 820 44.82 28.05 -18.25
N SER A 821 45.31 27.26 -19.20
CA SER A 821 45.87 27.72 -20.48
C SER A 821 44.82 27.96 -21.59
N LEU A 822 43.52 27.82 -21.31
CA LEU A 822 42.46 28.21 -22.23
C LEU A 822 42.48 29.73 -22.51
N PRO A 823 42.04 30.19 -23.69
CA PRO A 823 42.06 31.61 -24.05
C PRO A 823 40.91 32.39 -23.38
N TRP A 824 40.99 32.55 -22.06
CA TRP A 824 39.97 33.20 -21.22
C TRP A 824 39.56 34.60 -21.71
N THR A 825 40.50 35.38 -22.24
CA THR A 825 40.24 36.73 -22.79
C THR A 825 39.40 36.72 -24.08
N VAL A 826 39.18 35.56 -24.70
CA VAL A 826 38.27 35.35 -25.84
C VAL A 826 37.00 34.67 -25.37
N LEU A 827 37.14 33.60 -24.58
CA LEU A 827 36.03 32.81 -24.05
C LEU A 827 35.08 33.59 -23.13
N LEU A 828 35.51 34.72 -22.57
CA LEU A 828 34.72 35.59 -21.69
C LEU A 828 34.30 36.92 -22.37
N GLN A 829 34.43 37.05 -23.70
CA GLN A 829 33.99 38.26 -24.42
C GLN A 829 32.47 38.34 -24.61
N GLN A 830 31.81 37.18 -24.69
CA GLN A 830 30.35 37.11 -24.76
C GLN A 830 29.77 36.96 -23.34
N PRO A 831 28.73 37.72 -22.98
CA PRO A 831 28.05 37.57 -21.70
C PRO A 831 27.25 36.26 -21.63
N ASP A 832 26.96 35.81 -20.41
CA ASP A 832 26.12 34.63 -20.14
C ASP A 832 24.67 34.77 -20.64
N CYS A 833 24.24 36.01 -20.94
CA CYS A 833 22.91 36.40 -21.38
C CYS A 833 23.05 37.68 -22.21
N SER A 834 22.43 37.74 -23.40
CA SER A 834 22.52 38.88 -24.33
C SER A 834 21.38 39.89 -24.14
N ASP A 835 20.17 39.40 -23.87
CA ASP A 835 18.92 40.14 -23.94
C ASP A 835 18.25 40.15 -22.56
N GLU A 836 18.79 40.96 -21.66
CA GLU A 836 18.28 41.10 -20.29
C GLU A 836 17.05 42.02 -20.27
N VAL A 837 15.87 41.41 -20.11
CA VAL A 837 14.59 42.08 -19.88
C VAL A 837 14.26 41.95 -18.41
N THR A 838 14.05 43.05 -17.69
CA THR A 838 13.64 43.01 -16.29
C THR A 838 12.13 42.88 -16.14
N VAL A 839 11.69 42.48 -14.95
CA VAL A 839 10.28 42.50 -14.57
C VAL A 839 9.70 43.92 -14.66
N TYR A 840 10.49 44.96 -14.34
CA TYR A 840 10.06 46.35 -14.53
C TYR A 840 9.77 46.67 -16.01
N ASP A 841 10.65 46.27 -16.93
CA ASP A 841 10.47 46.49 -18.37
C ASP A 841 9.23 45.76 -18.90
N TYR A 842 9.06 44.49 -18.51
CA TYR A 842 7.90 43.67 -18.87
C TYR A 842 6.57 44.30 -18.40
N LEU A 843 6.49 44.72 -17.13
CA LEU A 843 5.28 45.33 -16.58
C LEU A 843 4.97 46.69 -17.22
N LEU A 844 6.01 47.49 -17.51
CA LEU A 844 5.86 48.77 -18.20
C LEU A 844 5.36 48.61 -19.65
N GLU A 845 5.80 47.55 -20.35
CA GLU A 845 5.31 47.22 -21.70
C GLU A 845 3.86 46.72 -21.70
N HIS A 846 3.48 45.88 -20.72
CA HIS A 846 2.18 45.18 -20.74
C HIS A 846 1.04 45.92 -20.04
N PHE A 847 1.33 46.69 -19.00
CA PHE A 847 0.31 47.35 -18.16
C PHE A 847 0.39 48.88 -18.18
N GLY A 848 1.58 49.45 -18.39
CA GLY A 848 1.75 50.90 -18.62
C GLY A 848 1.58 51.81 -17.39
N ASP A 849 1.59 51.25 -16.19
CA ASP A 849 1.39 51.98 -14.92
C ASP A 849 2.65 52.73 -14.43
N ASP A 850 2.45 53.74 -13.57
CA ASP A 850 3.53 54.44 -12.84
C ASP A 850 4.02 53.57 -11.65
N ILE A 851 4.85 52.57 -11.95
CA ILE A 851 5.34 51.58 -10.97
C ILE A 851 6.30 52.24 -9.97
N GLN A 852 5.75 52.77 -8.88
CA GLN A 852 6.54 53.39 -7.82
C GLN A 852 7.24 52.34 -6.96
N ASN A 853 8.57 52.41 -6.94
CA ASN A 853 9.44 51.39 -6.35
C ASN A 853 9.60 51.60 -4.83
N THR A 854 8.51 51.43 -4.07
CA THR A 854 8.37 51.96 -2.70
C THR A 854 9.09 51.15 -1.62
N THR A 855 9.04 49.81 -1.66
CA THR A 855 9.59 48.94 -0.62
C THR A 855 10.95 48.33 -0.99
N ILE A 856 11.46 47.42 -0.15
CA ILE A 856 12.60 46.56 -0.49
C ILE A 856 12.15 45.37 -1.36
N TRP A 857 10.91 44.92 -1.19
CA TRP A 857 10.33 43.78 -1.90
C TRP A 857 10.05 44.14 -3.36
N ASP A 858 9.48 45.33 -3.62
CA ASP A 858 9.32 45.90 -4.96
C ASP A 858 10.68 46.00 -5.66
N ARG A 859 11.69 46.55 -4.97
CA ARG A 859 13.05 46.69 -5.51
C ARG A 859 13.70 45.34 -5.82
N TYR A 860 13.34 44.28 -5.10
CA TYR A 860 13.77 42.93 -5.44
C TYR A 860 13.02 42.41 -6.67
N TYR A 861 11.68 42.35 -6.64
CA TYR A 861 10.85 41.79 -7.72
C TYR A 861 11.11 42.50 -9.05
N LEU A 862 11.14 43.84 -9.06
CA LEU A 862 11.40 44.65 -10.25
C LEU A 862 12.85 44.52 -10.77
N SER A 863 13.78 43.96 -9.98
CA SER A 863 15.17 43.70 -10.38
C SER A 863 15.43 42.27 -10.89
N MET A 864 14.44 41.38 -10.78
CA MET A 864 14.44 40.06 -11.44
C MET A 864 14.42 40.26 -12.96
N SER A 865 15.03 39.34 -13.71
CA SER A 865 15.16 39.47 -15.17
C SER A 865 15.14 38.13 -15.89
N SER A 866 15.13 38.18 -17.23
CA SER A 866 15.28 37.00 -18.10
C SER A 866 16.57 36.21 -17.85
N CYS A 867 17.57 36.84 -17.22
CA CYS A 867 18.90 36.26 -16.99
C CYS A 867 19.14 35.77 -15.56
N ARG A 868 18.49 36.39 -14.55
CA ARG A 868 18.81 36.18 -13.13
C ARG A 868 17.69 36.56 -12.15
N MET A 869 17.75 35.95 -10.98
CA MET A 869 16.82 36.14 -9.86
C MET A 869 17.01 37.48 -9.13
N TYR A 870 18.17 38.13 -9.23
CA TYR A 870 18.38 39.47 -8.67
C TYR A 870 19.59 40.18 -9.28
N ASN A 871 19.51 41.51 -9.33
CA ASN A 871 20.57 42.38 -9.86
C ASN A 871 21.35 43.19 -8.80
N SER A 872 20.90 43.21 -7.52
CA SER A 872 21.57 43.96 -6.45
C SER A 872 21.70 43.15 -5.16
N GLU A 873 22.93 42.76 -4.83
CA GLU A 873 23.24 42.05 -3.58
C GLU A 873 22.86 42.89 -2.35
N THR A 874 22.98 44.22 -2.39
CA THR A 874 22.58 45.10 -1.28
C THR A 874 21.06 45.10 -1.03
N VAL A 875 20.25 45.00 -2.09
CA VAL A 875 18.78 44.87 -1.94
C VAL A 875 18.43 43.50 -1.37
N VAL A 876 19.13 42.44 -1.81
CA VAL A 876 18.92 41.08 -1.27
C VAL A 876 19.37 40.98 0.18
N ASP A 877 20.50 41.54 0.59
CA ASP A 877 20.94 41.52 1.99
C ASP A 877 19.97 42.29 2.90
N GLN A 878 19.37 43.38 2.41
CA GLN A 878 18.29 44.09 3.10
C GLN A 878 17.00 43.24 3.17
N LEU A 879 16.65 42.53 2.09
CA LEU A 879 15.51 41.62 2.03
C LEU A 879 15.66 40.42 2.98
N LEU A 880 16.83 39.77 3.02
CA LEU A 880 17.11 38.65 3.93
C LEU A 880 16.99 39.10 5.39
N ASN A 881 17.50 40.30 5.73
CA ASN A 881 17.28 40.85 7.06
C ASN A 881 15.78 41.04 7.37
N LEU A 882 14.97 41.51 6.41
CA LEU A 882 13.51 41.61 6.59
C LEU A 882 12.85 40.23 6.77
N LEU A 883 13.22 39.21 5.99
CA LEU A 883 12.73 37.83 6.15
C LEU A 883 13.01 37.28 7.56
N VAL A 884 14.11 37.70 8.19
CA VAL A 884 14.48 37.34 9.57
C VAL A 884 13.73 38.16 10.62
N THR A 885 13.65 39.49 10.47
CA THR A 885 13.17 40.39 11.54
C THR A 885 11.69 40.77 11.45
N MET A 886 11.03 40.64 10.31
CA MET A 886 9.67 41.14 10.14
C MET A 886 8.65 40.27 10.92
N PRO A 887 7.68 40.87 11.63
CA PRO A 887 6.64 40.11 12.31
C PRO A 887 5.72 39.38 11.33
N ILE A 888 5.31 38.18 11.71
CA ILE A 888 4.41 37.32 10.94
C ILE A 888 2.96 37.73 11.24
N GLN A 889 2.09 37.69 10.22
CA GLN A 889 0.69 38.12 10.27
C GLN A 889 -0.28 36.95 10.04
N ASP A 890 0.05 36.02 9.14
CA ASP A 890 -0.79 34.89 8.75
C ASP A 890 0.09 33.72 8.29
N VAL A 891 -0.34 32.49 8.54
CA VAL A 891 0.43 31.27 8.24
C VAL A 891 -0.47 30.17 7.66
N LYS A 892 -0.10 29.64 6.50
CA LYS A 892 -0.87 28.63 5.77
C LYS A 892 -0.05 27.41 5.40
N ASN A 893 -0.68 26.23 5.37
CA ASN A 893 -0.09 25.04 4.79
C ASN A 893 -0.13 25.09 3.26
N MET A 894 0.98 24.86 2.57
CA MET A 894 0.95 24.63 1.12
C MET A 894 0.55 23.19 0.81
N GLU A 895 -0.57 23.00 0.12
CA GLU A 895 -1.11 21.66 -0.18
C GLU A 895 -0.36 20.93 -1.31
N ALA A 896 0.47 21.64 -2.07
CA ALA A 896 1.35 21.08 -3.10
C ALA A 896 2.79 20.89 -2.56
N GLY A 897 3.18 19.64 -2.28
CA GLY A 897 4.55 19.33 -1.90
C GLY A 897 4.76 17.88 -1.46
N THR A 898 5.99 17.39 -1.61
CA THR A 898 6.39 16.08 -1.06
C THR A 898 6.44 16.11 0.46
N GLN A 899 6.97 17.16 1.07
CA GLN A 899 7.05 17.33 2.53
C GLN A 899 6.47 18.68 2.96
N LEU A 900 6.44 18.94 4.27
CA LEU A 900 5.74 20.10 4.82
C LEU A 900 6.44 21.41 4.43
N LYS A 901 5.69 22.30 3.79
CA LYS A 901 6.09 23.68 3.44
C LYS A 901 4.97 24.62 3.88
N LEU A 902 5.30 25.70 4.59
CA LEU A 902 4.35 26.71 5.04
C LEU A 902 4.50 28.00 4.24
N LEU A 903 3.38 28.62 3.87
CA LEU A 903 3.34 29.99 3.37
C LEU A 903 3.20 30.94 4.57
N ILE A 904 4.16 31.83 4.74
CA ILE A 904 4.24 32.83 5.81
C ILE A 904 3.95 34.19 5.21
N THR A 905 2.88 34.87 5.66
CA THR A 905 2.57 36.25 5.28
C THR A 905 3.04 37.20 6.38
N PHE A 906 3.77 38.27 6.03
CA PHE A 906 4.24 39.27 6.98
C PHE A 906 3.34 40.51 7.04
N GLN A 907 3.58 41.40 8.02
CA GLN A 907 2.82 42.64 8.24
C GLN A 907 2.74 43.63 7.06
N ASN A 908 3.55 43.46 6.03
CA ASN A 908 3.51 44.23 4.78
C ASN A 908 2.69 43.54 3.66
N ASN A 909 1.99 42.44 3.99
CA ASN A 909 1.25 41.53 3.09
C ASN A 909 2.09 40.74 2.06
N TYR A 910 3.43 40.84 2.09
CA TYR A 910 4.28 39.97 1.27
C TYR A 910 4.48 38.61 1.93
N SER A 911 4.73 37.59 1.11
CA SER A 911 4.83 36.20 1.57
C SER A 911 6.23 35.60 1.39
N ALA A 912 6.50 34.57 2.18
CA ALA A 912 7.68 33.72 2.09
C ALA A 912 7.34 32.25 2.31
N LEU A 913 8.10 31.36 1.68
CA LEU A 913 8.06 29.93 1.89
C LEU A 913 8.95 29.55 3.07
N PHE A 914 8.36 28.98 4.12
CA PHE A 914 9.08 28.43 5.26
C PHE A 914 9.09 26.90 5.21
N LYS A 915 10.30 26.32 5.15
CA LYS A 915 10.49 24.88 5.39
C LYS A 915 11.01 24.65 6.82
N PRO A 916 10.25 23.99 7.71
CA PRO A 916 10.69 23.72 9.07
C PRO A 916 11.77 22.64 9.14
N MET A 917 12.52 22.63 10.24
CA MET A 917 13.42 21.55 10.62
C MET A 917 12.70 20.20 10.79
N ARG A 918 13.13 19.19 10.03
CA ARG A 918 12.82 17.76 10.26
C ARG A 918 13.97 16.94 10.82
N GLN A 919 15.21 17.39 10.63
CA GLN A 919 16.44 16.71 11.03
C GLN A 919 17.48 17.72 11.50
N ASN A 920 18.37 17.31 12.39
CA ASN A 920 19.55 18.11 12.77
C ASN A 920 20.56 18.17 11.60
N ARG A 921 21.36 19.24 11.56
CA ARG A 921 22.40 19.48 10.53
C ARG A 921 23.54 18.46 10.50
N ASP A 922 23.62 17.61 11.52
CA ASP A 922 24.57 16.51 11.65
C ASP A 922 23.99 15.16 11.21
N GLU A 923 22.68 15.06 10.95
CA GLU A 923 22.02 13.82 10.52
C GLU A 923 22.15 13.63 9.00
N GLU A 924 22.69 12.47 8.60
CA GLU A 924 22.79 12.07 7.18
C GLU A 924 21.63 11.14 6.78
N THR A 925 21.40 11.02 5.47
CA THR A 925 20.42 10.10 4.88
C THR A 925 20.64 8.66 5.38
N ASN A 926 19.58 8.02 5.89
CA ASN A 926 19.61 6.60 6.23
C ASN A 926 19.97 5.78 4.98
N PRO A 927 21.03 4.92 4.99
CA PRO A 927 21.45 4.18 3.81
C PRO A 927 20.42 3.17 3.28
N ASN A 928 19.37 2.86 4.06
CA ASN A 928 18.25 2.03 3.66
C ASN A 928 17.03 2.83 3.13
N HIS A 929 17.05 4.16 3.21
CA HIS A 929 16.02 4.99 2.58
C HIS A 929 16.30 5.16 1.08
N PHE A 930 15.24 5.09 0.28
CA PHE A 930 15.31 5.47 -1.13
C PHE A 930 15.37 7.00 -1.22
N TYR A 931 16.16 7.59 -2.13
CA TYR A 931 16.49 9.02 -2.09
C TYR A 931 15.27 9.97 -2.16
N PHE A 932 14.17 9.60 -2.85
CA PHE A 932 12.93 10.39 -2.89
C PHE A 932 12.09 10.28 -1.59
N SER A 933 12.41 9.31 -0.74
CA SER A 933 11.82 9.11 0.60
C SER A 933 12.72 9.62 1.73
N ASP A 934 13.83 10.29 1.42
CA ASP A 934 14.64 10.97 2.45
C ASP A 934 13.96 12.28 2.90
N PHE A 935 14.29 12.80 4.09
CA PHE A 935 13.72 14.05 4.58
C PHE A 935 14.27 15.29 3.85
N GLU A 936 13.43 16.31 3.67
CA GLU A 936 13.85 17.63 3.20
C GLU A 936 14.53 18.40 4.35
N ARG A 937 15.73 18.94 4.09
CA ARG A 937 16.60 19.64 5.03
C ARG A 937 16.54 21.14 4.77
N HIS A 938 15.98 21.90 5.71
CA HIS A 938 15.95 23.36 5.65
C HIS A 938 17.34 23.99 5.43
N ASN A 939 18.37 23.46 6.11
CA ASN A 939 19.76 23.89 5.94
C ASN A 939 20.32 23.67 4.53
N ALA A 940 19.75 22.75 3.74
CA ALA A 940 20.15 22.54 2.36
C ALA A 940 19.67 23.66 1.42
N GLU A 941 18.48 24.24 1.64
CA GLU A 941 17.99 25.39 0.87
C GLU A 941 18.85 26.64 1.14
N ILE A 942 19.16 26.89 2.43
CA ILE A 942 20.01 28.01 2.85
C ILE A 942 21.41 27.87 2.22
N ALA A 943 22.05 26.71 2.38
CA ALA A 943 23.37 26.45 1.84
C ALA A 943 23.40 26.44 0.29
N ALA A 944 22.33 25.99 -0.37
CA ALA A 944 22.18 26.06 -1.82
C ALA A 944 22.14 27.53 -2.30
N TYR A 945 21.33 28.39 -1.68
CA TYR A 945 21.30 29.82 -2.02
C TYR A 945 22.68 30.50 -1.83
N HIS A 946 23.36 30.24 -0.70
CA HIS A 946 24.70 30.79 -0.47
C HIS A 946 25.72 30.27 -1.50
N LEU A 947 25.66 29.00 -1.90
CA LEU A 947 26.52 28.44 -2.95
C LEU A 947 26.24 29.06 -4.32
N ASP A 948 24.97 29.29 -4.66
CA ASP A 948 24.55 29.89 -5.93
C ASP A 948 25.04 31.35 -6.07
N ARG A 949 24.96 32.13 -4.98
CA ARG A 949 25.54 33.48 -4.86
C ARG A 949 27.06 33.48 -5.03
N ILE A 950 27.76 32.52 -4.41
CA ILE A 950 29.23 32.37 -4.50
C ILE A 950 29.66 31.99 -5.93
N LEU A 951 28.96 31.05 -6.56
CA LEU A 951 29.16 30.67 -7.95
C LEU A 951 28.64 31.74 -8.94
N LYS A 952 28.04 32.84 -8.44
CA LYS A 952 27.45 33.95 -9.20
C LYS A 952 26.48 33.49 -10.27
N PHE A 953 25.76 32.41 -10.00
CA PHE A 953 24.69 31.94 -10.87
C PHE A 953 23.50 32.88 -10.75
N TYR A 954 23.18 33.32 -9.53
CA TYR A 954 22.04 34.20 -9.25
C TYR A 954 20.72 33.58 -9.75
N LYS A 955 20.57 32.26 -9.56
CA LYS A 955 19.45 31.41 -10.02
C LYS A 955 18.64 30.79 -8.88
N ALA A 956 19.22 30.67 -7.69
CA ALA A 956 18.50 30.23 -6.49
C ALA A 956 17.72 31.39 -5.87
N ILE A 957 16.53 31.10 -5.36
CA ILE A 957 15.71 32.09 -4.64
C ILE A 957 16.43 32.50 -3.33
N PRO A 958 16.51 33.81 -2.99
CA PRO A 958 17.01 34.27 -1.70
C PRO A 958 16.39 33.53 -0.51
N THR A 959 17.25 32.87 0.26
CA THR A 959 16.86 32.00 1.37
C THR A 959 17.74 32.28 2.58
N VAL A 960 17.15 32.43 3.75
CA VAL A 960 17.84 32.71 5.02
C VAL A 960 17.25 31.88 6.15
N GLY A 961 18.07 31.49 7.11
CA GLY A 961 17.65 30.80 8.31
C GLY A 961 16.89 31.71 9.27
N ARG A 962 15.75 31.24 9.78
CA ARG A 962 15.00 31.92 10.85
C ARG A 962 14.64 30.94 11.97
N ARG A 963 14.76 31.41 13.21
CA ARG A 963 14.14 30.75 14.38
C ARG A 963 12.75 31.33 14.59
N ILE A 964 11.76 30.47 14.69
CA ILE A 964 10.34 30.81 14.75
C ILE A 964 9.74 30.19 16.02
N ASN A 965 8.89 30.93 16.73
CA ASN A 965 8.16 30.41 17.88
C ASN A 965 6.88 29.71 17.41
N VAL A 966 6.79 28.39 17.59
CA VAL A 966 5.67 27.57 17.12
C VAL A 966 4.32 28.05 17.67
N THR A 967 4.28 28.55 18.91
CA THR A 967 3.06 29.05 19.55
C THR A 967 2.70 30.48 19.07
N ALA A 968 3.66 31.41 19.13
CA ALA A 968 3.41 32.84 18.93
C ALA A 968 3.48 33.29 17.46
N ASP A 969 4.36 32.69 16.65
CA ASP A 969 4.54 33.04 15.24
C ASP A 969 3.74 32.13 14.30
N ILE A 970 3.59 30.83 14.62
CA ILE A 970 2.93 29.85 13.75
C ILE A 970 1.47 29.62 14.18
N GLU A 971 1.22 28.98 15.33
CA GLU A 971 -0.13 28.62 15.80
C GLU A 971 -1.05 29.83 15.84
N PHE A 972 -0.64 30.89 16.54
CA PHE A 972 -1.44 32.11 16.71
C PHE A 972 -1.80 32.78 15.37
N ASN A 973 -0.97 32.66 14.34
CA ASN A 973 -1.20 33.26 13.02
C ASN A 973 -1.83 32.27 12.02
N SER A 974 -1.91 30.98 12.35
CA SER A 974 -2.44 29.92 11.47
C SER A 974 -3.97 29.77 11.50
N LYS A 975 -4.68 30.55 12.33
CA LYS A 975 -6.12 30.42 12.61
C LYS A 975 -7.04 30.48 11.37
N LEU A 976 -6.55 31.00 10.24
CA LEU A 976 -7.26 31.10 8.98
C LEU A 976 -6.83 30.04 7.94
N SER A 977 -6.05 29.03 8.34
CA SER A 977 -5.59 27.91 7.50
C SER A 977 -6.26 26.58 7.91
N PRO A 978 -7.29 26.11 7.18
CA PRO A 978 -8.04 24.90 7.54
C PRO A 978 -7.19 23.63 7.49
N GLY A 979 -7.08 22.93 8.63
CA GLY A 979 -6.25 21.74 8.74
C GLY A 979 -4.75 22.01 8.89
N LEU A 980 -4.35 23.24 9.25
CA LEU A 980 -3.06 23.51 9.92
C LEU A 980 -3.30 23.89 11.38
N ASN A 981 -4.20 24.85 11.63
CA ASN A 981 -4.61 25.27 12.98
C ASN A 981 -5.03 24.09 13.90
N ASP A 982 -5.66 23.08 13.32
CA ASP A 982 -6.27 21.96 14.04
C ASP A 982 -5.27 20.82 14.36
N THR A 983 -3.98 21.05 14.10
CA THR A 983 -2.89 20.05 14.18
C THR A 983 -1.88 20.35 15.29
N PHE A 984 -2.00 21.51 15.95
CA PHE A 984 -1.07 21.94 17.00
C PHE A 984 -1.32 21.18 18.32
N PHE A 985 -0.22 20.73 18.94
CA PHE A 985 -0.25 19.85 20.10
C PHE A 985 0.98 20.01 21.03
N LEU A 986 0.94 19.42 22.23
CA LEU A 986 1.97 19.46 23.27
C LEU A 986 2.38 18.05 23.72
N SER A 987 3.63 17.84 24.10
CA SER A 987 4.16 16.49 24.33
C SER A 987 4.34 15.98 25.77
N PRO A 988 4.63 14.67 25.93
CA PRO A 988 5.40 14.14 27.05
C PRO A 988 6.67 14.95 27.37
N ALA A 989 7.41 15.38 26.34
CA ALA A 989 8.56 16.28 26.46
C ALA A 989 8.20 17.76 26.69
N LYS A 990 6.90 18.12 26.55
CA LYS A 990 6.33 19.47 26.67
C LYS A 990 6.82 20.51 25.65
N ASN A 991 7.32 20.03 24.52
CA ASN A 991 7.51 20.84 23.31
C ASN A 991 6.16 21.15 22.65
N LYS A 992 6.08 22.25 21.92
CA LYS A 992 4.98 22.55 21.00
C LYS A 992 5.27 21.95 19.62
N CYS A 993 4.32 21.19 19.08
CA CYS A 993 4.41 20.61 17.74
C CYS A 993 3.18 20.91 16.88
N PHE A 994 3.28 20.58 15.60
CA PHE A 994 2.20 20.55 14.60
C PHE A 994 2.55 19.57 13.46
N TYR A 995 1.61 19.27 12.57
CA TYR A 995 1.88 18.57 11.31
C TYR A 995 0.92 19.10 10.25
N GLY A 996 1.39 19.50 9.08
CA GLY A 996 0.51 20.02 8.02
C GLY A 996 -0.09 18.94 7.12
N LYS A 997 -0.29 19.27 5.84
CA LYS A 997 -0.72 18.35 4.76
C LYS A 997 0.33 18.35 3.65
N CYS A 998 0.78 17.17 3.25
CA CYS A 998 1.73 16.91 2.15
C CYS A 998 1.80 15.40 1.89
N LEU A 999 2.45 14.98 0.80
CA LEU A 999 2.44 13.57 0.36
C LEU A 999 3.21 12.60 1.28
N TYR A 1000 4.27 13.07 1.95
CA TYR A 1000 5.12 12.26 2.83
C TYR A 1000 5.37 12.98 4.16
N TYR A 1001 5.24 12.26 5.27
CA TYR A 1001 5.60 12.73 6.62
C TYR A 1001 4.75 13.89 7.17
N CYS A 1002 3.63 14.24 6.51
CA CYS A 1002 2.60 15.13 7.06
C CYS A 1002 1.55 14.35 7.84
N ASP A 1003 1.98 13.75 8.94
CA ASP A 1003 1.14 12.97 9.83
C ASP A 1003 1.65 13.07 11.28
N PHE A 1004 0.81 12.62 12.20
CA PHE A 1004 1.05 12.66 13.64
C PHE A 1004 2.27 11.83 14.11
N LEU A 1005 2.76 10.87 13.32
CA LEU A 1005 3.97 10.09 13.64
C LEU A 1005 5.26 10.82 13.23
N HIS A 1006 5.16 11.83 12.37
CA HIS A 1006 6.29 12.61 11.86
C HIS A 1006 6.10 14.13 12.06
N PRO A 1007 5.77 14.61 13.28
CA PRO A 1007 5.44 16.01 13.51
C PRO A 1007 6.66 16.93 13.44
N ILE A 1008 6.36 18.22 13.28
CA ILE A 1008 7.30 19.33 13.35
C ILE A 1008 7.21 19.96 14.73
N CYS A 1009 8.35 20.11 15.40
CA CYS A 1009 8.40 20.37 16.84
C CYS A 1009 9.44 21.42 17.23
N GLY A 1010 9.06 22.31 18.15
CA GLY A 1010 9.97 23.24 18.79
C GLY A 1010 10.81 22.59 19.90
N ASN A 1011 11.69 23.40 20.49
CA ASN A 1011 12.49 23.04 21.65
C ASN A 1011 12.52 24.21 22.67
N PRO A 1012 11.54 24.29 23.60
CA PRO A 1012 10.25 23.62 23.55
C PRO A 1012 9.30 24.28 22.52
N ASP A 1013 9.35 25.60 22.40
CA ASP A 1013 8.52 26.38 21.48
C ASP A 1013 9.30 26.92 20.27
N MET A 1014 10.64 26.97 20.32
CA MET A 1014 11.44 27.51 19.22
C MET A 1014 11.83 26.41 18.25
N ILE A 1015 11.55 26.60 16.95
CA ILE A 1015 12.05 25.76 15.87
C ILE A 1015 12.88 26.58 14.88
N GLU A 1016 13.86 25.96 14.24
CA GLU A 1016 14.56 26.55 13.09
C GLU A 1016 13.98 26.09 11.75
N GLY A 1017 14.22 26.87 10.71
CA GLY A 1017 13.81 26.56 9.34
C GLY A 1017 14.31 27.60 8.34
N SER A 1018 14.18 27.28 7.06
CA SER A 1018 14.62 28.13 5.97
C SER A 1018 13.46 29.00 5.50
N MET A 1019 13.63 30.32 5.57
CA MET A 1019 12.71 31.31 5.04
C MET A 1019 13.20 31.75 3.66
N GLN A 1020 12.45 31.39 2.62
CA GLN A 1020 12.73 31.66 1.22
C GLN A 1020 11.68 32.66 0.69
N ILE A 1021 12.07 33.73 -0.01
CA ILE A 1021 11.08 34.68 -0.55
C ILE A 1021 10.11 33.96 -1.52
N PHE A 1022 8.82 34.24 -1.43
CA PHE A 1022 7.84 33.70 -2.38
C PHE A 1022 7.98 34.42 -3.72
N LEU A 1023 7.71 33.74 -4.84
CA LEU A 1023 7.74 34.39 -6.15
C LEU A 1023 6.50 35.30 -6.32
N PRO A 1024 6.55 36.29 -7.23
CA PRO A 1024 5.37 37.03 -7.67
C PRO A 1024 4.30 36.10 -8.25
N ASP A 1025 3.05 36.59 -8.29
CA ASP A 1025 1.91 35.85 -8.82
C ASP A 1025 2.05 35.56 -10.32
N GLU A 1026 1.57 34.40 -10.78
CA GLU A 1026 1.60 34.02 -12.21
C GLU A 1026 0.68 34.92 -13.05
N GLU A 1027 -0.36 35.53 -12.45
CA GLU A 1027 -1.17 36.57 -13.10
C GLU A 1027 -0.37 37.87 -13.36
N MET A 1028 0.69 38.13 -12.59
CA MET A 1028 1.55 39.31 -12.72
C MET A 1028 2.81 39.03 -13.54
N ILE A 1029 3.40 37.83 -13.40
CA ILE A 1029 4.61 37.39 -14.11
C ILE A 1029 4.45 35.92 -14.51
N PRO A 1030 4.18 35.61 -15.78
CA PRO A 1030 3.95 34.23 -16.20
C PRO A 1030 5.21 33.36 -16.02
N THR A 1031 5.02 32.18 -15.46
CA THR A 1031 6.01 31.11 -15.34
C THR A 1031 5.75 30.03 -16.39
N ASP A 1032 6.79 29.27 -16.73
CA ASP A 1032 6.70 28.07 -17.57
C ASP A 1032 7.56 26.96 -16.97
N TYR A 1033 7.15 25.69 -17.19
CA TYR A 1033 7.86 24.52 -16.66
C TYR A 1033 8.15 23.47 -17.74
N VAL A 1034 9.30 22.80 -17.61
CA VAL A 1034 9.75 21.73 -18.53
C VAL A 1034 10.27 20.53 -17.73
N ARG A 1035 9.80 19.32 -18.06
CA ARG A 1035 10.30 18.06 -17.47
C ARG A 1035 11.78 17.86 -17.83
N SER A 1036 12.62 17.50 -16.85
CA SER A 1036 14.06 17.30 -17.11
C SER A 1036 14.28 16.04 -17.98
N PRO A 1037 15.09 16.12 -19.06
CA PRO A 1037 15.50 14.95 -19.84
C PRO A 1037 16.31 13.93 -19.03
N PHE A 1038 16.93 14.37 -17.93
CA PHE A 1038 17.74 13.53 -17.02
C PHE A 1038 17.01 13.22 -15.69
N ARG A 1039 15.67 13.24 -15.72
CA ARG A 1039 14.83 12.78 -14.60
C ARG A 1039 15.11 11.30 -14.27
N ARG A 1040 15.29 10.97 -12.99
CA ARG A 1040 15.40 9.58 -12.50
C ARG A 1040 14.05 8.86 -12.50
N THR A 1041 14.07 7.54 -12.57
CA THR A 1041 12.92 6.65 -12.28
C THR A 1041 12.62 6.62 -10.78
N TYR A 1042 11.34 6.80 -10.41
CA TYR A 1042 10.89 6.79 -9.00
C TYR A 1042 10.37 5.40 -8.55
N SER A 1043 10.62 4.36 -9.35
CA SER A 1043 10.12 3.00 -9.10
C SER A 1043 10.96 2.27 -8.05
N ARG A 1044 10.28 1.67 -7.05
CA ARG A 1044 10.90 0.77 -6.07
C ARG A 1044 11.44 -0.52 -6.70
N ASN A 1045 11.06 -0.83 -7.94
CA ASN A 1045 11.44 -2.06 -8.66
C ASN A 1045 12.82 -1.97 -9.37
N LYS A 1046 13.64 -0.97 -9.05
CA LYS A 1046 15.01 -0.74 -9.59
C LYS A 1046 15.11 -0.51 -11.12
N GLN A 1047 14.01 -0.23 -11.83
CA GLN A 1047 14.05 0.15 -13.25
C GLN A 1047 14.95 1.39 -13.43
N LEU A 1048 15.81 1.40 -14.45
CA LEU A 1048 16.71 2.50 -14.77
C LEU A 1048 16.15 3.37 -15.90
N ALA A 1049 16.29 4.69 -15.80
CA ALA A 1049 15.98 5.61 -16.89
C ALA A 1049 16.96 5.46 -18.06
N GLU A 1050 16.57 5.80 -19.29
CA GLU A 1050 17.39 5.59 -20.50
C GLU A 1050 18.81 6.15 -20.35
N TRP A 1051 18.95 7.40 -19.90
CA TRP A 1051 20.23 8.07 -19.70
C TRP A 1051 21.15 7.41 -18.66
N GLN A 1052 20.64 6.49 -17.82
CA GLN A 1052 21.44 5.72 -16.86
C GLN A 1052 22.09 4.47 -17.47
N TYR A 1053 21.68 4.05 -18.68
CA TYR A 1053 22.31 2.97 -19.44
C TYR A 1053 22.81 3.38 -20.83
N ASN A 1054 22.10 4.27 -21.55
CA ASN A 1054 22.57 4.88 -22.79
C ASN A 1054 23.57 6.00 -22.49
N LYS A 1055 24.85 5.77 -22.84
CA LYS A 1055 25.95 6.74 -22.70
C LYS A 1055 25.88 7.92 -23.68
N ASN A 1056 25.14 7.79 -24.77
CA ASN A 1056 25.06 8.80 -25.84
C ASN A 1056 23.76 9.62 -25.79
N PHE A 1057 22.86 9.35 -24.85
CA PHE A 1057 21.49 9.89 -24.79
C PHE A 1057 21.42 11.41 -25.01
N CYS A 1058 22.37 12.19 -24.46
CA CYS A 1058 22.44 13.62 -24.77
C CYS A 1058 22.62 13.91 -26.27
N ASN A 1059 23.63 13.31 -26.90
CA ASN A 1059 24.04 13.56 -28.30
C ASN A 1059 23.04 12.98 -29.32
N GLU A 1060 22.30 11.94 -28.92
CA GLU A 1060 21.29 11.28 -29.74
C GLU A 1060 19.92 11.98 -29.65
N LYS A 1061 19.45 12.30 -28.43
CA LYS A 1061 18.10 12.84 -28.19
C LYS A 1061 18.10 14.29 -27.69
N VAL A 1062 18.76 14.58 -26.55
CA VAL A 1062 18.59 15.87 -25.84
C VAL A 1062 19.04 17.07 -26.68
N VAL A 1063 20.16 16.98 -27.39
CA VAL A 1063 20.64 18.08 -28.25
C VAL A 1063 19.74 18.39 -29.45
N ARG A 1064 18.71 17.57 -29.72
CA ARG A 1064 17.72 17.76 -30.81
C ARG A 1064 16.35 18.18 -30.29
N LEU A 1065 16.16 18.15 -28.98
CA LEU A 1065 14.91 18.40 -28.29
C LEU A 1065 14.69 19.91 -28.05
N LYS A 1066 13.55 20.47 -28.44
CA LYS A 1066 13.17 21.82 -27.97
C LYS A 1066 12.85 21.78 -26.46
N PRO A 1067 13.27 22.77 -25.65
CA PRO A 1067 14.00 24.00 -26.00
C PRO A 1067 15.55 23.91 -25.90
N TYR A 1068 16.14 22.72 -25.77
CA TYR A 1068 17.58 22.51 -25.59
C TYR A 1068 18.41 22.56 -26.89
N ASN A 1069 17.78 22.43 -28.05
CA ASN A 1069 18.46 22.29 -29.34
C ASN A 1069 19.05 23.59 -29.93
N ASN A 1070 18.79 24.75 -29.32
CA ASN A 1070 19.36 26.04 -29.72
C ASN A 1070 19.44 27.01 -28.51
N GLY A 1071 20.32 28.01 -28.57
CA GLY A 1071 20.50 29.04 -27.53
C GLY A 1071 21.28 28.57 -26.30
N THR A 1072 21.00 29.18 -25.14
CA THR A 1072 21.69 28.92 -23.86
C THR A 1072 21.18 27.70 -23.10
N ARG A 1073 19.95 27.24 -23.40
CA ARG A 1073 19.14 26.36 -22.53
C ARG A 1073 19.82 25.06 -22.12
N LEU A 1074 20.54 24.41 -23.04
CA LEU A 1074 21.28 23.18 -22.77
C LEU A 1074 22.44 23.40 -21.79
N LEU A 1075 23.15 24.52 -21.93
CA LEU A 1075 24.28 24.89 -21.08
C LEU A 1075 23.82 25.31 -19.69
N GLU A 1076 22.68 26.02 -19.59
CA GLU A 1076 22.04 26.32 -18.31
C GLU A 1076 21.57 25.06 -17.56
N MET A 1077 21.06 24.06 -18.29
CA MET A 1077 20.67 22.77 -17.72
C MET A 1077 21.89 22.02 -17.17
N ILE A 1078 23.01 22.04 -17.89
CA ILE A 1078 24.26 21.42 -17.43
C ILE A 1078 24.78 22.14 -16.17
N ASP A 1079 24.73 23.47 -16.12
CA ASP A 1079 25.12 24.24 -14.92
C ASP A 1079 24.24 23.91 -13.70
N ALA A 1080 22.92 23.72 -13.89
CA ALA A 1080 22.02 23.28 -12.83
C ALA A 1080 22.37 21.87 -12.31
N TYR A 1081 22.74 20.94 -13.20
CA TYR A 1081 23.19 19.59 -12.79
C TYR A 1081 24.61 19.58 -12.18
N ILE A 1082 25.49 20.52 -12.54
CA ILE A 1082 26.77 20.75 -11.83
C ILE A 1082 26.50 21.24 -10.40
N PHE A 1083 25.57 22.18 -10.24
CA PHE A 1083 25.13 22.68 -8.94
C PHE A 1083 24.52 21.56 -8.07
N ASP A 1084 23.59 20.78 -8.63
CA ASP A 1084 23.01 19.62 -7.96
C ASP A 1084 24.05 18.59 -7.54
N PHE A 1085 25.08 18.32 -8.36
CA PHE A 1085 26.15 17.39 -7.98
C PHE A 1085 26.99 17.91 -6.82
N LEU A 1086 27.32 19.20 -6.77
CA LEU A 1086 28.08 19.80 -5.66
C LEU A 1086 27.33 19.63 -4.32
N ILE A 1087 26.03 19.93 -4.29
CA ILE A 1087 25.21 19.75 -3.08
C ILE A 1087 24.81 18.28 -2.84
N GLY A 1088 24.81 17.44 -3.88
CA GLY A 1088 24.41 16.02 -3.84
C GLY A 1088 22.90 15.78 -4.02
N ASN A 1089 22.18 16.72 -4.62
CA ASN A 1089 20.74 16.62 -4.85
C ASN A 1089 20.43 15.67 -6.03
N GLN A 1090 19.48 14.77 -5.83
CA GLN A 1090 19.10 13.75 -6.82
C GLN A 1090 17.70 13.95 -7.42
N ASP A 1091 16.94 14.94 -6.95
CA ASP A 1091 15.49 15.06 -7.22
C ASP A 1091 15.13 16.08 -8.31
N ARG A 1092 16.10 16.50 -9.13
CA ARG A 1092 15.91 17.42 -10.27
C ARG A 1092 15.13 16.73 -11.39
N HIS A 1093 13.80 16.82 -11.33
CA HIS A 1093 12.87 16.15 -12.26
C HIS A 1093 12.15 17.10 -13.22
N HIS A 1094 12.18 18.40 -12.95
CA HIS A 1094 11.68 19.47 -13.82
C HIS A 1094 12.53 20.74 -13.63
N PHE A 1095 12.28 21.73 -14.49
CA PHE A 1095 12.86 23.07 -14.46
C PHE A 1095 11.75 24.10 -14.64
N GLU A 1096 11.84 25.20 -13.91
CA GLU A 1096 10.94 26.35 -14.00
C GLU A 1096 11.71 27.60 -14.46
N PHE A 1097 11.03 28.53 -15.10
CA PHE A 1097 11.58 29.80 -15.57
C PHE A 1097 10.47 30.83 -15.86
N PHE A 1098 10.82 32.13 -15.82
CA PHE A 1098 9.89 33.20 -16.20
C PHE A 1098 9.74 33.35 -17.71
N ASN A 1099 8.56 33.76 -18.18
CA ASN A 1099 8.26 34.02 -19.58
C ASN A 1099 8.08 35.53 -19.83
N LEU A 1100 9.18 36.29 -19.69
CA LEU A 1100 9.19 37.76 -19.75
C LEU A 1100 9.14 38.33 -21.19
N THR A 1101 8.91 37.54 -22.23
CA THR A 1101 8.92 38.05 -23.62
C THR A 1101 7.92 37.35 -24.55
N ASN A 1102 7.17 38.15 -25.34
CA ASN A 1102 6.26 37.65 -26.38
C ASN A 1102 6.95 36.93 -27.55
N ASN A 1103 8.29 36.96 -27.61
CA ASN A 1103 9.10 36.39 -28.69
C ASN A 1103 9.54 34.93 -28.43
N GLY A 1104 9.11 34.32 -27.32
CA GLY A 1104 9.48 32.95 -26.97
C GLY A 1104 10.92 32.80 -26.45
N HIS A 1105 11.57 33.88 -26.02
CA HIS A 1105 12.79 33.81 -25.22
C HIS A 1105 12.41 33.43 -23.79
N LEU A 1106 12.45 32.13 -23.53
CA LEU A 1106 12.26 31.53 -22.20
C LEU A 1106 13.35 32.08 -21.24
N GLY A 1107 12.98 32.53 -20.04
CA GLY A 1107 13.91 33.05 -19.03
C GLY A 1107 14.80 31.98 -18.40
N PHE A 1108 15.74 32.41 -17.55
CA PHE A 1108 16.73 31.53 -16.92
C PHE A 1108 16.13 30.35 -16.14
N ILE A 1109 16.76 29.17 -16.20
CA ILE A 1109 16.39 28.04 -15.33
C ILE A 1109 16.58 28.42 -13.85
N MET A 1110 15.51 28.32 -13.04
CA MET A 1110 15.52 28.58 -11.60
C MET A 1110 16.00 27.37 -10.78
N ASN A 1111 16.80 27.60 -9.74
CA ASN A 1111 17.36 26.55 -8.86
C ASN A 1111 16.46 26.34 -7.61
N LEU A 1112 15.33 25.67 -7.79
CA LEU A 1112 14.31 25.46 -6.74
C LEU A 1112 14.44 24.10 -6.02
N ASP A 1113 13.71 23.93 -4.92
CA ASP A 1113 13.50 22.68 -4.17
C ASP A 1113 14.78 21.88 -3.87
N ASN A 1114 15.80 22.57 -3.33
CA ASN A 1114 17.13 22.02 -3.07
C ASN A 1114 17.23 21.26 -1.74
N GLY A 1115 16.11 21.14 -0.99
CA GLY A 1115 16.03 20.53 0.33
C GLY A 1115 16.52 19.08 0.44
N ARG A 1116 16.66 18.36 -0.66
CA ARG A 1116 17.28 17.01 -0.70
C ARG A 1116 18.79 17.01 -0.94
N GLY A 1117 19.40 18.19 -1.08
CA GLY A 1117 20.85 18.36 -1.02
C GLY A 1117 21.41 17.98 0.36
N PHE A 1118 22.73 17.77 0.40
CA PHE A 1118 23.51 17.49 1.61
C PHE A 1118 23.05 16.26 2.43
N GLY A 1119 22.43 15.27 1.79
CA GLY A 1119 22.00 14.04 2.46
C GLY A 1119 23.13 13.15 2.97
N ASP A 1120 24.11 12.84 2.13
CA ASP A 1120 25.29 12.02 2.47
C ASP A 1120 26.57 12.78 2.09
N SER A 1121 27.50 12.92 3.05
CA SER A 1121 28.80 13.59 2.86
C SER A 1121 29.93 12.64 2.44
N LYS A 1122 29.77 11.34 2.68
CA LYS A 1122 30.75 10.27 2.42
C LYS A 1122 30.60 9.70 1.01
N LYS A 1123 29.41 9.80 0.42
CA LYS A 1123 29.04 9.31 -0.92
C LYS A 1123 28.94 10.43 -1.96
N ASP A 1124 29.28 10.10 -3.20
CA ASP A 1124 29.13 10.96 -4.38
C ASP A 1124 28.31 10.24 -5.45
N ASP A 1125 27.14 10.77 -5.79
CA ASP A 1125 26.27 10.23 -6.83
C ASP A 1125 26.64 10.83 -8.19
N PHE A 1126 27.75 10.31 -8.76
CA PHE A 1126 28.31 10.75 -10.04
C PHE A 1126 27.33 10.72 -11.22
N ASP A 1127 26.24 9.95 -11.14
CA ASP A 1127 25.21 9.93 -12.18
C ASP A 1127 24.36 11.21 -12.22
N ILE A 1128 24.45 12.10 -11.21
CA ILE A 1128 23.96 13.50 -11.32
C ILE A 1128 24.72 14.26 -12.43
N LEU A 1129 26.02 13.98 -12.64
CA LEU A 1129 26.82 14.61 -13.71
C LEU A 1129 26.53 14.05 -15.11
N ALA A 1130 25.54 13.17 -15.30
CA ALA A 1130 25.22 12.60 -16.61
C ALA A 1130 25.12 13.64 -17.77
N PRO A 1131 24.53 14.85 -17.60
CA PRO A 1131 24.53 15.86 -18.65
C PRO A 1131 25.94 16.34 -19.02
N LEU A 1132 26.77 16.72 -18.05
CA LEU A 1132 28.16 17.14 -18.31
C LEU A 1132 28.98 16.02 -18.95
N VAL A 1133 28.77 14.77 -18.50
CA VAL A 1133 29.47 13.57 -19.00
C VAL A 1133 29.08 13.25 -20.45
N GLN A 1134 27.79 13.31 -20.77
CA GLN A 1134 27.27 12.85 -22.07
C GLN A 1134 27.29 13.95 -23.13
N CYS A 1135 26.88 15.17 -22.77
CA CYS A 1135 26.87 16.31 -23.68
C CYS A 1135 28.29 16.88 -23.89
N CYS A 1136 29.20 16.67 -22.92
CA CYS A 1136 30.56 17.22 -22.89
C CYS A 1136 30.64 18.72 -23.25
N MET A 1137 29.77 19.53 -22.62
CA MET A 1137 29.73 20.98 -22.79
C MET A 1137 29.60 21.70 -21.43
N ILE A 1138 30.11 22.93 -21.32
CA ILE A 1138 30.03 23.77 -20.11
C ILE A 1138 30.17 25.27 -20.47
N ARG A 1139 29.57 26.18 -19.70
CA ARG A 1139 29.76 27.63 -19.91
C ARG A 1139 31.17 28.08 -19.49
N PRO A 1140 31.82 28.99 -20.25
CA PRO A 1140 33.15 29.49 -19.91
C PRO A 1140 33.21 30.18 -18.55
N THR A 1141 32.18 30.96 -18.22
CA THR A 1141 32.00 31.67 -16.96
C THR A 1141 31.92 30.70 -15.78
N THR A 1142 31.09 29.67 -15.87
CA THR A 1142 30.96 28.61 -14.86
C THR A 1142 32.27 27.86 -14.68
N LEU A 1143 32.90 27.41 -15.77
CA LEU A 1143 34.20 26.74 -15.71
C LEU A 1143 35.28 27.62 -15.07
N LYS A 1144 35.32 28.91 -15.43
CA LYS A 1144 36.26 29.88 -14.87
C LYS A 1144 36.09 30.03 -13.36
N ARG A 1145 34.85 30.21 -12.87
CA ARG A 1145 34.54 30.36 -11.44
C ARG A 1145 34.92 29.10 -10.65
N LEU A 1146 34.63 27.91 -11.18
CA LEU A 1146 35.00 26.63 -10.57
C LEU A 1146 36.55 26.47 -10.48
N LEU A 1147 37.28 26.85 -11.53
CA LEU A 1147 38.75 26.87 -11.52
C LEU A 1147 39.33 27.87 -10.52
N ASP A 1148 38.71 29.04 -10.37
CA ASP A 1148 39.17 30.08 -9.45
C ASP A 1148 39.00 29.66 -7.98
N TYR A 1149 37.97 28.88 -7.62
CA TYR A 1149 37.88 28.27 -6.29
C TYR A 1149 38.78 27.04 -6.08
N TYR A 1150 39.17 26.32 -7.15
CA TYR A 1150 40.04 25.15 -7.05
C TYR A 1150 41.55 25.49 -7.04
N PHE A 1151 41.95 26.59 -7.68
CA PHE A 1151 43.34 27.06 -7.75
C PHE A 1151 43.62 28.38 -7.00
N GLY A 1152 42.60 29.15 -6.64
CA GLY A 1152 42.74 30.43 -5.93
C GLY A 1152 43.10 30.29 -4.45
N PRO A 1153 43.23 31.43 -3.74
CA PRO A 1153 43.66 31.47 -2.33
C PRO A 1153 42.55 31.10 -1.31
N VAL A 1154 41.33 30.81 -1.78
CA VAL A 1154 40.16 30.46 -0.94
C VAL A 1154 39.42 29.33 -1.65
N SER A 1155 39.25 28.18 -0.97
CA SER A 1155 38.49 27.05 -1.51
C SER A 1155 36.99 27.33 -1.55
N LEU A 1156 36.23 26.53 -2.32
CA LEU A 1156 34.78 26.67 -2.41
C LEU A 1156 34.11 26.40 -1.05
N SER A 1157 34.60 25.38 -0.33
CA SER A 1157 34.20 25.11 1.07
C SER A 1157 34.44 26.30 2.02
N THR A 1158 35.61 26.95 1.92
CA THR A 1158 35.97 28.11 2.75
C THR A 1158 35.12 29.34 2.39
N ALA A 1159 34.84 29.55 1.10
CA ALA A 1159 33.96 30.62 0.64
C ALA A 1159 32.52 30.40 1.15
N LEU A 1160 32.00 29.16 1.06
CA LEU A 1160 30.66 28.82 1.52
C LEU A 1160 30.51 29.00 3.03
N ASN A 1161 31.45 28.47 3.82
CA ASN A 1161 31.41 28.64 5.28
C ASN A 1161 31.43 30.12 5.68
N ARG A 1162 32.29 30.94 5.05
CA ARG A 1162 32.34 32.40 5.28
C ARG A 1162 31.04 33.13 4.90
N SER A 1163 30.32 32.68 3.88
CA SER A 1163 29.06 33.30 3.47
C SER A 1163 27.90 32.87 4.37
N MET A 1164 27.84 31.60 4.76
CA MET A 1164 26.82 31.09 5.71
C MET A 1164 27.07 31.57 7.14
N ALA A 1165 28.27 32.06 7.48
CA ALA A 1165 28.59 32.59 8.81
C ALA A 1165 27.83 33.89 9.18
N SER A 1166 27.16 34.54 8.23
CA SER A 1166 26.25 35.66 8.50
C SER A 1166 24.77 35.25 8.63
N ASP A 1167 24.44 33.96 8.47
CA ASP A 1167 23.08 33.45 8.62
C ASP A 1167 22.68 33.30 10.11
N PRO A 1168 21.45 33.64 10.54
CA PRO A 1168 21.02 33.50 11.94
C PRO A 1168 21.01 32.06 12.50
N LEU A 1169 21.08 31.04 11.64
CA LEU A 1169 21.21 29.63 12.03
C LEU A 1169 22.65 29.11 11.97
N ALA A 1170 23.65 29.97 11.70
CA ALA A 1170 25.06 29.56 11.63
C ALA A 1170 25.51 28.73 12.87
N PRO A 1171 26.28 27.63 12.68
CA PRO A 1171 26.80 27.10 11.41
C PRO A 1171 25.76 26.27 10.64
N VAL A 1172 25.36 26.71 9.44
CA VAL A 1172 24.23 26.12 8.67
C VAL A 1172 24.46 24.65 8.30
N LEU A 1173 25.68 24.27 7.91
CA LEU A 1173 26.07 22.89 7.59
C LEU A 1173 27.11 22.38 8.59
N ALA A 1174 27.10 21.07 8.87
CA ALA A 1174 28.20 20.38 9.53
C ALA A 1174 29.43 20.26 8.60
N ASP A 1175 30.64 20.36 9.17
CA ASP A 1175 31.91 20.44 8.42
C ASP A 1175 32.13 19.32 7.40
N LYS A 1176 31.59 18.12 7.65
CA LYS A 1176 31.64 16.98 6.72
C LYS A 1176 31.08 17.30 5.33
N HIS A 1177 30.05 18.13 5.25
CA HIS A 1177 29.45 18.55 3.97
C HIS A 1177 30.31 19.61 3.25
N LEU A 1178 31.01 20.47 4.00
CA LEU A 1178 31.97 21.42 3.42
C LEU A 1178 33.14 20.68 2.76
N LEU A 1179 33.66 19.62 3.39
CA LEU A 1179 34.70 18.76 2.80
C LEU A 1179 34.23 18.00 1.55
N ALA A 1180 32.94 17.64 1.48
CA ALA A 1180 32.37 16.99 0.30
C ALA A 1180 32.32 17.92 -0.93
N ILE A 1181 32.08 19.22 -0.74
CA ILE A 1181 32.00 20.20 -1.85
C ILE A 1181 33.32 20.30 -2.62
N ASP A 1182 34.46 20.48 -1.94
CA ASP A 1182 35.76 20.61 -2.63
C ASP A 1182 36.15 19.31 -3.36
N ARG A 1183 35.75 18.15 -2.82
CA ARG A 1183 35.92 16.83 -3.46
C ARG A 1183 35.09 16.72 -4.75
N ARG A 1184 33.84 17.15 -4.71
CA ARG A 1184 32.91 17.17 -5.86
C ARG A 1184 33.35 18.19 -6.91
N LEU A 1185 33.87 19.34 -6.50
CA LEU A 1185 34.50 20.34 -7.38
C LEU A 1185 35.67 19.76 -8.19
N GLU A 1186 36.56 18.98 -7.56
CA GLU A 1186 37.67 18.33 -8.28
C GLU A 1186 37.15 17.34 -9.35
N ALA A 1187 36.07 16.59 -9.07
CA ALA A 1187 35.46 15.67 -10.03
C ALA A 1187 34.82 16.38 -11.24
N VAL A 1188 34.12 17.50 -11.04
CA VAL A 1188 33.56 18.32 -12.15
C VAL A 1188 34.68 18.80 -13.07
N LEU A 1189 35.75 19.34 -12.50
CA LEU A 1189 36.89 19.86 -13.26
C LEU A 1189 37.68 18.77 -13.97
N LEU A 1190 37.78 17.56 -13.39
CA LEU A 1190 38.33 16.38 -14.08
C LEU A 1190 37.48 15.96 -15.28
N GLN A 1191 36.15 15.98 -15.16
CA GLN A 1191 35.27 15.62 -16.27
C GLN A 1191 35.35 16.62 -17.43
N VAL A 1192 35.45 17.93 -17.15
CA VAL A 1192 35.69 18.94 -18.21
C VAL A 1192 37.05 18.74 -18.87
N SER A 1193 38.11 18.52 -18.08
CA SER A 1193 39.44 18.19 -18.61
C SER A 1193 39.40 16.93 -19.50
N LYS A 1194 38.65 15.89 -19.10
CA LYS A 1194 38.41 14.70 -19.91
C LYS A 1194 37.72 15.04 -21.22
N CYS A 1195 36.58 15.74 -21.20
CA CYS A 1195 35.83 16.13 -22.41
C CYS A 1195 36.68 16.87 -23.45
N ILE A 1196 37.60 17.76 -23.03
CA ILE A 1196 38.50 18.47 -23.97
C ILE A 1196 39.54 17.51 -24.58
N ASN A 1197 40.07 16.56 -23.81
CA ASN A 1197 41.00 15.54 -24.32
C ASN A 1197 40.29 14.54 -25.26
N ASP A 1198 39.07 14.12 -24.92
CA ASP A 1198 38.21 13.26 -25.75
C ASP A 1198 37.77 13.95 -27.07
N LYS A 1199 37.97 15.28 -27.16
CA LYS A 1199 37.81 16.12 -28.36
C LYS A 1199 39.16 16.50 -29.00
N GLU A 1200 40.22 15.73 -28.78
CA GLU A 1200 41.57 15.94 -29.33
C GLU A 1200 42.20 17.32 -28.99
N GLY A 1201 41.70 18.00 -27.95
CA GLY A 1201 42.12 19.34 -27.57
C GLY A 1201 41.23 20.48 -28.08
N HIS A 1202 40.18 20.20 -28.86
CA HIS A 1202 39.20 21.17 -29.34
C HIS A 1202 38.29 21.70 -28.22
N PHE A 1203 38.83 22.60 -27.40
CA PHE A 1203 38.12 23.25 -26.31
C PHE A 1203 36.90 24.05 -26.79
N ASP A 1204 36.90 24.51 -28.04
CA ASP A 1204 35.80 25.21 -28.72
C ASP A 1204 34.55 24.33 -28.95
N GLN A 1205 34.68 23.00 -28.84
CA GLN A 1205 33.55 22.08 -28.86
C GLN A 1205 32.95 21.84 -27.46
N VAL A 1206 33.67 22.20 -26.39
CA VAL A 1206 33.30 21.90 -25.00
C VAL A 1206 32.93 23.17 -24.21
N VAL A 1207 33.72 24.24 -24.35
CA VAL A 1207 33.55 25.47 -23.59
C VAL A 1207 32.79 26.48 -24.45
N ARG A 1208 31.47 26.57 -24.25
CA ARG A 1208 30.53 27.27 -25.14
C ARG A 1208 29.55 28.17 -24.37
N THR A 1209 29.21 29.31 -24.96
CA THR A 1209 28.20 30.26 -24.48
C THR A 1209 26.79 29.93 -24.97
N THR A 1210 26.67 29.50 -26.22
CA THR A 1210 25.44 29.01 -26.84
C THR A 1210 25.66 27.67 -27.54
N TYR A 1211 24.57 26.93 -27.74
CA TYR A 1211 24.49 25.74 -28.56
C TYR A 1211 23.55 25.99 -29.75
N SER A 1212 23.79 25.33 -30.87
CA SER A 1212 22.88 25.29 -32.03
C SER A 1212 23.07 23.97 -32.76
N ASN A 1213 22.01 23.49 -33.42
CA ASN A 1213 21.99 22.19 -34.07
C ASN A 1213 21.32 22.28 -35.44
N ASP A 1214 22.07 21.98 -36.50
CA ASP A 1214 21.60 22.01 -37.89
C ASP A 1214 20.72 20.79 -38.26
N LEU A 1215 20.59 19.80 -37.36
CA LEU A 1215 19.77 18.60 -37.58
C LEU A 1215 18.27 18.86 -37.35
N PRO A 1216 17.38 18.05 -37.97
CA PRO A 1216 15.94 18.15 -37.77
C PRO A 1216 15.54 18.14 -36.28
N THR A 1217 14.77 19.15 -35.89
CA THR A 1217 14.25 19.28 -34.51
C THR A 1217 13.32 18.13 -34.16
N ILE A 1218 13.51 17.55 -32.98
CA ILE A 1218 12.59 16.57 -32.38
C ILE A 1218 11.64 17.34 -31.45
N ALA A 1219 10.33 17.05 -31.55
CA ALA A 1219 9.33 17.68 -30.70
C ALA A 1219 9.45 17.16 -29.25
N ALA A 1220 9.06 17.98 -28.26
CA ALA A 1220 9.13 17.60 -26.84
C ALA A 1220 8.45 16.25 -26.55
N GLU A 1221 7.31 16.03 -27.20
CA GLU A 1221 6.50 14.82 -27.12
C GLU A 1221 7.24 13.56 -27.59
N THR A 1222 8.12 13.66 -28.60
CA THR A 1222 8.74 12.47 -29.22
C THR A 1222 9.85 11.83 -28.41
N VAL A 1223 10.41 12.53 -27.39
CA VAL A 1223 11.38 11.95 -26.44
C VAL A 1223 10.71 11.55 -25.12
N LEU A 1224 9.53 12.11 -24.80
CA LEU A 1224 8.75 11.76 -23.62
C LEU A 1224 7.96 10.44 -23.75
N VAL A 1225 7.91 9.85 -24.95
CA VAL A 1225 7.23 8.57 -25.24
C VAL A 1225 8.09 7.34 -24.97
N ASP A 1226 9.42 7.46 -24.95
CA ASP A 1226 10.37 6.32 -24.81
C ASP A 1226 10.57 5.82 -23.35
N ILE A 1227 9.64 6.12 -22.42
CA ILE A 1227 9.73 5.71 -21.00
C ILE A 1227 8.46 4.98 -20.52
N GLN A 1228 7.90 4.12 -21.38
CA GLN A 1228 6.86 3.13 -21.04
C GLN A 1228 7.26 1.69 -21.44
N SER A 1229 8.57 1.37 -21.38
CA SER A 1229 9.15 0.03 -21.58
C SER A 1229 9.93 -0.46 -20.34
#